data_AF-A0A7S0YYV7-F1
#
_entry.id   AF-A0A7S0YYV7-F1
#
_cell.length_a   1.000
_cell.length_b   1.000
_cell.length_c   1.000
_cell.angle_alpha   90.00
_cell.angle_beta   90.00
_cell.angle_gamma   90.00
#
_symmetry.space_group_name_H-M   'P 1'
#
loop_
_entity.id
_entity.type
_entity.pdbx_description
1 polymer ?
#
loop_
_entity_poly.entity_id
_entity_poly.type
_entity_poly.pdbx_seq_one_letter_code
_entity_poly.pdbx_strand_id
1 'polypeptide(L)'
;ENFSPHLRVCKMSAPPGAVSVEISPPRANESGVHRHPKAAQTLAAIPFPNEPNVNTVWHVFLRTCSRFADRQFLGHRAYLANGARGEYQWETYGSAKAHIEKIARGLTGVCGLVSQGQGPSQARVGIYSVNRPEWTKCLLAALSQRIVIVPLYDTLGPNATSYIVDHAELTAVLCEKSKLDSLLKGKGESGRMRTAIVFEDIGQEEKAKGQQVGVRVLSLSEICSGAASTPGAANQFASLPNNASRGLPTGAMGASPTGMSMPHQMMSWGGSPTNMAAAQMGQMGQMGFPVVGPAAMGSGGMPMMMPQTSANPMMGNMPMGVMGRNFGSDPETVSGGNFGGMTSSVPLPGSPSAAGGGGNPTPKDWAYIMYTSGTTGEPKGVVLSHQNILAPVAGLLLGTDPNRLFVDENDTYLSFLPLAHIYECNTEMTMVAGGGRIGFFCGDPVLMLKEDLPMLKPTIFAAVPRIYSRMFDKVGQTMEAKGFLIKGLYKMAVKKQGAKVAAGAKRSGIFDKLFKKVQVAFGGNIRIMASGAAPLSADMALWAKTVYNCPVCQGYGMTENSGAAVAMPTNLNTSGTVGGPLPCIEVKLVDTEDYKVSDRYPASMAEFDRQFSFKGKYDARKAGMSVQRGEVCMRGPGVCLGYYKKEKETREVIDSQGWLHTGDIGQWNPDGSLSIIDRKKNIFKLAQGEYVAPEAIEAACTPSKWVSQVFVYGNSLEVCTVAIVVPDRDTIIPYAKSKGINGSLQDVCNSKEIKSFIYADMKLLATEAGVKGYEMPKDIWLEGQVNALGQGFNIDNDCLTPTLKMRRPQLQKRYQQQIDAMYAGLKKK
;
A
#
# COMPACT_ATOMS: atom_id res chain seq x y z
N GLU A 1 -51.01 30.91 -15.48
CA GLU A 1 -51.65 30.01 -14.51
C GLU A 1 -50.76 28.78 -14.28
N ASN A 2 -50.34 28.61 -13.02
CA ASN A 2 -49.86 27.42 -12.32
C ASN A 2 -48.81 26.48 -12.95
N PHE A 3 -47.53 26.72 -12.62
CA PHE A 3 -46.54 25.65 -12.33
C PHE A 3 -45.65 26.06 -11.13
N SER A 4 -45.42 25.10 -10.24
CA SER A 4 -44.90 25.22 -8.86
C SER A 4 -43.57 25.94 -8.63
N PRO A 5 -43.36 26.54 -7.44
CA PRO A 5 -42.15 27.28 -7.08
C PRO A 5 -41.20 26.46 -6.19
N HIS A 6 -40.51 25.42 -6.69
CA HIS A 6 -39.40 24.79 -5.95
C HIS A 6 -38.34 24.19 -6.88
N LEU A 7 -37.36 25.00 -7.28
CA LEU A 7 -36.01 24.58 -7.66
C LEU A 7 -35.14 25.84 -7.83
N ARG A 8 -34.82 26.53 -6.72
CA ARG A 8 -33.62 27.38 -6.70
C ARG A 8 -32.43 26.43 -6.58
N VAL A 9 -31.97 25.93 -7.72
CA VAL A 9 -30.64 25.34 -7.83
C VAL A 9 -29.66 26.48 -7.55
N CYS A 10 -29.11 26.53 -6.33
CA CYS A 10 -27.93 27.33 -6.06
C CYS A 10 -26.89 26.94 -7.12
N LYS A 11 -26.46 27.89 -7.94
CA LYS A 11 -25.25 27.75 -8.75
C LYS A 11 -24.10 27.48 -7.75
N MET A 12 -23.78 26.21 -7.55
CA MET A 12 -22.65 25.76 -6.74
C MET A 12 -21.35 26.06 -7.49
N SER A 13 -20.98 27.34 -7.60
CA SER A 13 -19.63 27.70 -7.98
C SER A 13 -18.75 27.51 -6.75
N ALA A 14 -17.93 26.45 -6.76
CA ALA A 14 -16.92 26.24 -5.73
C ALA A 14 -16.00 27.48 -5.68
N PRO A 15 -15.60 27.97 -4.48
CA PRO A 15 -14.62 29.04 -4.41
C PRO A 15 -13.32 28.62 -5.13
N PRO A 16 -12.60 29.55 -5.79
CA PRO A 16 -11.35 29.23 -6.47
C PRO A 16 -10.37 28.52 -5.53
N GLY A 17 -9.99 27.29 -5.86
CA GLY A 17 -9.09 26.46 -5.03
C GLY A 17 -9.79 25.53 -4.01
N ALA A 18 -11.11 25.50 -3.96
CA ALA A 18 -11.86 24.53 -3.16
C ALA A 18 -11.56 23.09 -3.59
N VAL A 19 -11.29 22.22 -2.62
CA VAL A 19 -10.93 20.82 -2.87
C VAL A 19 -12.14 19.87 -2.89
N SER A 20 -13.30 20.38 -2.50
CA SER A 20 -14.58 19.66 -2.49
C SER A 20 -15.76 20.63 -2.66
N VAL A 21 -16.94 20.09 -2.97
CA VAL A 21 -18.21 20.81 -2.99
C VAL A 21 -19.28 20.01 -2.26
N GLU A 22 -20.06 20.68 -1.42
CA GLU A 22 -21.18 20.08 -0.70
C GLU A 22 -22.43 20.03 -1.60
N ILE A 23 -22.85 18.84 -2.00
CA ILE A 23 -23.98 18.61 -2.92
C ILE A 23 -25.32 18.32 -2.23
N SER A 24 -25.32 18.20 -0.90
CA SER A 24 -26.54 18.06 -0.11
C SER A 24 -26.39 18.76 1.23
N PRO A 25 -27.45 19.38 1.77
CA PRO A 25 -27.37 20.03 3.08
C PRO A 25 -27.09 19.01 4.19
N PRO A 26 -26.51 19.44 5.32
CA PRO A 26 -26.34 18.59 6.51
C PRO A 26 -27.67 18.13 7.07
N ARG A 27 -27.66 16.98 7.76
CA ARG A 27 -28.79 16.44 8.55
C ARG A 27 -28.42 16.44 10.02
N ALA A 28 -29.37 16.14 10.90
CA ALA A 28 -29.18 16.24 12.36
C ALA A 28 -27.94 15.48 12.89
N ASN A 29 -27.58 14.36 12.26
CA ASN A 29 -26.49 13.48 12.66
C ASN A 29 -25.49 13.21 11.51
N GLU A 30 -25.57 13.96 10.41
CA GLU A 30 -24.72 13.78 9.23
C GLU A 30 -24.27 15.12 8.66
N SER A 31 -23.02 15.22 8.21
CA SER A 31 -22.57 16.37 7.42
C SER A 31 -23.29 16.39 6.07
N GLY A 32 -23.17 17.51 5.35
CA GLY A 32 -23.49 17.49 3.93
C GLY A 32 -22.63 16.47 3.17
N VAL A 33 -23.14 15.98 2.04
CA VAL A 33 -22.40 15.07 1.16
C VAL A 33 -21.46 15.89 0.30
N HIS A 34 -20.18 15.52 0.32
CA HIS A 34 -19.13 16.20 -0.43
C HIS A 34 -18.70 15.38 -1.65
N ARG A 35 -18.46 16.07 -2.77
CA ARG A 35 -17.89 15.52 -4.01
C ARG A 35 -16.72 16.36 -4.48
N HIS A 36 -15.94 15.81 -5.42
CA HIS A 36 -14.95 16.59 -6.16
C HIS A 36 -15.64 17.70 -6.99
N PRO A 37 -15.10 18.93 -7.08
CA PRO A 37 -15.72 20.02 -7.85
C PRO A 37 -15.97 19.67 -9.33
N LYS A 38 -15.02 18.99 -9.98
CA LYS A 38 -15.16 18.52 -11.38
C LYS A 38 -16.20 17.39 -11.56
N ALA A 39 -16.67 16.79 -10.48
CA ALA A 39 -17.63 15.68 -10.48
C ALA A 39 -18.86 15.98 -9.61
N ALA A 40 -19.21 17.27 -9.47
CA ALA A 40 -20.32 17.71 -8.64
C ALA A 40 -21.65 17.02 -9.06
N GLN A 41 -21.87 16.85 -10.35
CA GLN A 41 -23.10 16.27 -10.90
C GLN A 41 -23.05 14.74 -11.04
N THR A 42 -21.93 14.19 -11.50
CA THR A 42 -21.81 12.76 -11.82
C THR A 42 -20.43 12.24 -11.44
N LEU A 43 -20.40 11.07 -10.79
CA LEU A 43 -19.16 10.40 -10.40
C LEU A 43 -18.49 9.74 -11.61
N ALA A 44 -17.17 9.76 -11.63
CA ALA A 44 -16.36 9.05 -12.59
C ALA A 44 -16.29 7.55 -12.24
N ALA A 45 -16.71 6.68 -13.16
CA ALA A 45 -16.62 5.23 -13.01
C ALA A 45 -15.54 4.60 -13.90
N ILE A 46 -15.11 5.29 -14.96
CA ILE A 46 -14.11 4.80 -15.92
C ILE A 46 -13.07 5.88 -16.23
N PRO A 47 -11.81 5.51 -16.55
CA PRO A 47 -10.74 6.47 -16.73
C PRO A 47 -10.86 7.32 -18.00
N PHE A 48 -11.61 6.83 -19.00
CA PHE A 48 -11.80 7.49 -20.29
C PHE A 48 -13.30 7.70 -20.56
N PRO A 49 -13.94 8.74 -20.00
CA PRO A 49 -15.38 8.98 -20.13
C PRO A 49 -15.88 9.09 -21.59
N ASN A 50 -15.01 9.54 -22.50
CA ASN A 50 -15.32 9.68 -23.93
C ASN A 50 -15.25 8.34 -24.70
N GLU A 51 -14.80 7.26 -24.05
CA GLU A 51 -14.66 5.92 -24.63
C GLU A 51 -15.41 4.90 -23.76
N PRO A 52 -16.76 4.90 -23.76
CA PRO A 52 -17.58 4.14 -22.80
C PRO A 52 -17.42 2.61 -22.90
N ASN A 53 -16.90 2.11 -24.03
CA ASN A 53 -16.57 0.70 -24.21
C ASN A 53 -15.28 0.29 -23.47
N VAL A 54 -14.45 1.26 -23.06
CA VAL A 54 -13.23 1.04 -22.29
C VAL A 54 -13.57 1.03 -20.80
N ASN A 55 -14.24 -0.04 -20.38
CA ASN A 55 -14.92 -0.13 -19.09
C ASN A 55 -14.54 -1.35 -18.24
N THR A 56 -13.52 -2.11 -18.65
CA THR A 56 -12.87 -3.13 -17.84
C THR A 56 -11.37 -2.91 -17.83
N VAL A 57 -10.69 -3.51 -16.83
CA VAL A 57 -9.22 -3.49 -16.76
C VAL A 57 -8.59 -4.01 -18.05
N TRP A 58 -9.17 -5.06 -18.64
CA TRP A 58 -8.70 -5.61 -19.92
C TRP A 58 -8.90 -4.63 -21.08
N HIS A 59 -10.06 -3.98 -21.17
CA HIS A 59 -10.31 -2.97 -22.20
C HIS A 59 -9.33 -1.78 -22.08
N VAL A 60 -9.03 -1.32 -20.86
CA VAL A 60 -8.03 -0.27 -20.62
C VAL A 60 -6.66 -0.69 -21.14
N PHE A 61 -6.22 -1.91 -20.83
CA PHE A 61 -4.95 -2.44 -21.33
C PHE A 61 -4.91 -2.55 -22.86
N LEU A 62 -5.98 -3.05 -23.50
CA LEU A 62 -6.08 -3.13 -24.95
C LEU A 62 -6.02 -1.76 -25.62
N ARG A 63 -6.73 -0.77 -25.06
CA ARG A 63 -6.66 0.63 -25.50
C ARG A 63 -5.22 1.13 -25.43
N THR A 64 -4.53 0.93 -24.31
CA THR A 64 -3.13 1.35 -24.14
C THR A 64 -2.22 0.67 -25.16
N CYS A 65 -2.36 -0.65 -25.36
CA CYS A 65 -1.58 -1.39 -26.35
C CYS A 65 -1.79 -0.87 -27.77
N SER A 66 -3.02 -0.50 -28.14
CA SER A 66 -3.32 0.03 -29.48
C SER A 66 -2.62 1.36 -29.77
N ARG A 67 -2.26 2.13 -28.72
CA ARG A 67 -1.61 3.44 -28.84
C ARG A 67 -0.10 3.38 -28.63
N PHE A 68 0.39 2.44 -27.83
CA PHE A 68 1.76 2.43 -27.32
C PHE A 68 2.46 1.07 -27.46
N ALA A 69 2.08 0.26 -28.46
CA ALA A 69 2.59 -1.10 -28.67
C ALA A 69 4.12 -1.23 -28.55
N ASP A 70 4.88 -0.30 -29.13
CA ASP A 70 6.35 -0.37 -29.17
C ASP A 70 7.03 0.25 -27.93
N ARG A 71 6.27 0.86 -27.02
CA ARG A 71 6.83 1.44 -25.79
C ARG A 71 7.12 0.38 -24.74
N GLN A 72 8.16 0.63 -23.95
CA GLN A 72 8.52 -0.20 -22.80
C GLN A 72 7.36 -0.22 -21.79
N PHE A 73 7.08 -1.40 -21.26
CA PHE A 73 6.00 -1.62 -20.31
C PHE A 73 6.52 -2.24 -19.01
N LEU A 74 7.00 -3.49 -19.02
CA LEU A 74 7.44 -4.20 -17.82
C LEU A 74 8.95 -4.36 -17.83
N GLY A 75 9.61 -3.91 -16.76
CA GLY A 75 11.06 -3.91 -16.62
C GLY A 75 11.52 -4.69 -15.40
N HIS A 76 12.51 -5.57 -15.55
CA HIS A 76 13.13 -6.26 -14.41
C HIS A 76 14.65 -6.32 -14.59
N ARG A 77 15.40 -6.53 -13.51
CA ARG A 77 16.85 -6.74 -13.59
C ARG A 77 17.20 -8.16 -13.15
N ALA A 78 18.10 -8.80 -13.87
CA ALA A 78 18.67 -10.10 -13.53
C ALA A 78 19.93 -9.94 -12.67
N TYR A 79 20.28 -10.99 -11.93
CA TYR A 79 21.61 -11.13 -11.36
C TYR A 79 22.57 -11.61 -12.46
N LEU A 80 23.72 -10.97 -12.56
CA LEU A 80 24.82 -11.36 -13.44
C LEU A 80 25.62 -12.49 -12.77
N ALA A 81 26.43 -13.21 -13.55
CA ALA A 81 27.23 -14.34 -13.07
C ALA A 81 28.19 -13.96 -11.92
N ASN A 82 28.61 -12.70 -11.85
CA ASN A 82 29.46 -12.17 -10.77
C ASN A 82 28.67 -11.73 -9.52
N GLY A 83 27.37 -12.01 -9.45
CA GLY A 83 26.49 -11.61 -8.35
C GLY A 83 26.01 -10.15 -8.38
N ALA A 84 26.51 -9.33 -9.32
CA ALA A 84 26.05 -7.96 -9.48
C ALA A 84 24.67 -7.90 -10.15
N ARG A 85 23.92 -6.83 -9.89
CA ARG A 85 22.62 -6.57 -10.53
C ARG A 85 22.82 -5.90 -11.88
N GLY A 86 22.29 -6.49 -12.95
CA GLY A 86 22.37 -5.94 -14.31
C GLY A 86 21.51 -4.69 -14.53
N GLU A 87 21.43 -4.25 -15.78
CA GLU A 87 20.50 -3.19 -16.22
C GLU A 87 19.04 -3.68 -16.24
N TYR A 88 18.10 -2.73 -16.33
CA TYR A 88 16.69 -3.09 -16.57
C TYR A 88 16.50 -3.65 -17.98
N GLN A 89 15.97 -4.86 -18.05
CA GLN A 89 15.50 -5.50 -19.27
C GLN A 89 14.01 -5.22 -19.40
N TRP A 90 13.61 -4.70 -20.56
CA TRP A 90 12.26 -4.21 -20.80
C TRP A 90 11.51 -5.05 -21.81
N GLU A 91 10.27 -5.36 -21.49
CA GLU A 91 9.27 -5.89 -22.41
C GLU A 91 8.36 -4.75 -22.90
N THR A 92 8.03 -4.71 -24.20
CA THR A 92 7.11 -3.70 -24.75
C THR A 92 5.64 -4.05 -24.49
N TYR A 93 4.73 -3.09 -24.60
CA TYR A 93 3.28 -3.33 -24.50
C TYR A 93 2.79 -4.40 -25.50
N GLY A 94 3.26 -4.35 -26.75
CA GLY A 94 2.90 -5.29 -27.81
C GLY A 94 3.38 -6.72 -27.51
N SER A 95 4.63 -6.88 -27.08
CA SER A 95 5.16 -8.18 -26.65
C SER A 95 4.41 -8.71 -25.44
N ALA A 96 4.19 -7.86 -24.43
CA ALA A 96 3.46 -8.24 -23.22
C ALA A 96 2.03 -8.70 -23.54
N LYS A 97 1.32 -8.01 -24.44
CA LYS A 97 -0.01 -8.42 -24.90
C LYS A 97 0.01 -9.85 -25.47
N ALA A 98 0.95 -10.15 -26.37
CA ALA A 98 1.07 -11.48 -26.96
C ALA A 98 1.36 -12.57 -25.91
N HIS A 99 2.17 -12.27 -24.89
CA HIS A 99 2.41 -13.17 -23.77
C HIS A 99 1.19 -13.35 -22.88
N ILE A 100 0.49 -12.26 -22.55
CA ILE A 100 -0.74 -12.29 -21.75
C ILE A 100 -1.82 -13.15 -22.42
N GLU A 101 -2.00 -13.04 -23.73
CA GLU A 101 -2.94 -13.86 -24.49
C GLU A 101 -2.56 -15.35 -24.48
N LYS A 102 -1.26 -15.69 -24.50
CA LYS A 102 -0.80 -17.08 -24.33
C LYS A 102 -1.11 -17.61 -22.93
N ILE A 103 -0.85 -16.82 -21.90
CA ILE A 103 -1.16 -17.18 -20.51
C ILE A 103 -2.67 -17.38 -20.35
N ALA A 104 -3.50 -16.49 -20.91
CA ALA A 104 -4.96 -16.58 -20.87
C ALA A 104 -5.50 -17.90 -21.46
N ARG A 105 -4.96 -18.33 -22.61
CA ARG A 105 -5.27 -19.63 -23.22
C ARG A 105 -4.79 -20.81 -22.36
N GLY A 106 -3.62 -20.68 -21.73
CA GLY A 106 -3.11 -21.69 -20.81
C GLY A 106 -4.01 -21.86 -19.58
N LEU A 107 -4.42 -20.76 -18.94
CA LEU A 107 -5.29 -20.78 -17.76
C LEU A 107 -6.64 -21.45 -18.05
N THR A 108 -7.26 -21.17 -19.19
CA THR A 108 -8.55 -21.76 -19.58
C THR A 108 -8.39 -23.19 -20.10
N GLY A 109 -7.51 -23.41 -21.08
CA GLY A 109 -7.38 -24.67 -21.79
C GLY A 109 -6.60 -25.75 -21.05
N VAL A 110 -5.49 -25.40 -20.39
CA VAL A 110 -4.64 -26.36 -19.67
C VAL A 110 -5.10 -26.53 -18.23
N CYS A 111 -5.40 -25.43 -17.55
CA CYS A 111 -5.76 -25.46 -16.13
C CYS A 111 -7.28 -25.61 -15.90
N GLY A 112 -8.10 -25.52 -16.96
CA GLY A 112 -9.55 -25.70 -16.87
C GLY A 112 -10.28 -24.57 -16.14
N LEU A 113 -9.67 -23.39 -16.03
CA LEU A 113 -10.27 -22.25 -15.32
C LEU A 113 -11.28 -21.54 -16.22
N VAL A 114 -12.49 -22.06 -16.29
CA VAL A 114 -13.58 -21.50 -17.11
C VAL A 114 -14.72 -20.98 -16.23
N SER A 115 -15.02 -19.69 -16.35
CA SER A 115 -16.12 -19.05 -15.63
C SER A 115 -17.48 -19.44 -16.21
N GLN A 116 -18.33 -20.02 -15.37
CA GLN A 116 -19.67 -20.51 -15.76
C GLN A 116 -20.76 -19.43 -15.67
N GLY A 117 -20.42 -18.24 -15.19
CA GLY A 117 -21.34 -17.12 -15.00
C GLY A 117 -20.64 -15.89 -14.44
N GLN A 118 -21.40 -14.99 -13.80
CA GLN A 118 -20.88 -13.80 -13.13
C GLN A 118 -20.85 -14.02 -11.60
N GLY A 119 -19.94 -13.31 -10.93
CA GLY A 119 -19.85 -13.27 -9.48
C GLY A 119 -19.37 -14.59 -8.86
N PRO A 120 -20.08 -15.19 -7.89
CA PRO A 120 -19.64 -16.41 -7.21
C PRO A 120 -19.39 -17.60 -8.15
N SER A 121 -19.99 -17.61 -9.34
CA SER A 121 -19.83 -18.68 -10.35
C SER A 121 -18.58 -18.52 -11.25
N GLN A 122 -17.85 -17.41 -11.13
CA GLN A 122 -16.60 -17.22 -11.87
C GLN A 122 -15.49 -18.12 -11.33
N ALA A 123 -14.64 -18.60 -12.24
CA ALA A 123 -13.42 -19.28 -11.88
C ALA A 123 -12.50 -18.34 -11.09
N ARG A 124 -11.68 -18.91 -10.20
CA ARG A 124 -10.76 -18.16 -9.35
C ARG A 124 -9.38 -18.75 -9.42
N VAL A 125 -8.37 -17.89 -9.33
CA VAL A 125 -6.98 -18.30 -9.29
C VAL A 125 -6.20 -17.49 -8.27
N GLY A 126 -5.39 -18.17 -7.47
CA GLY A 126 -4.49 -17.52 -6.53
C GLY A 126 -3.23 -17.03 -7.20
N ILE A 127 -2.60 -15.96 -6.70
CA ILE A 127 -1.21 -15.63 -7.04
C ILE A 127 -0.41 -15.43 -5.75
N TYR A 128 0.75 -16.10 -5.61
CA TYR A 128 1.60 -16.07 -4.41
C TYR A 128 3.07 -15.83 -4.77
N SER A 129 3.54 -14.60 -4.61
CA SER A 129 4.84 -14.12 -5.11
C SER A 129 5.05 -12.67 -4.70
N VAL A 130 6.32 -12.25 -4.65
CA VAL A 130 6.68 -10.83 -4.68
C VAL A 130 6.35 -10.19 -6.04
N ASN A 131 6.42 -8.86 -6.13
CA ASN A 131 6.14 -8.15 -7.37
C ASN A 131 7.18 -8.49 -8.46
N ARG A 132 6.68 -8.80 -9.65
CA ARG A 132 7.48 -9.15 -10.83
C ARG A 132 6.62 -9.07 -12.11
N PRO A 133 7.22 -8.98 -13.31
CA PRO A 133 6.47 -8.88 -14.56
C PRO A 133 5.40 -9.97 -14.76
N GLU A 134 5.69 -11.20 -14.35
CA GLU A 134 4.79 -12.34 -14.48
C GLU A 134 3.51 -12.17 -13.65
N TRP A 135 3.59 -11.47 -12.51
CA TRP A 135 2.42 -11.16 -11.70
C TRP A 135 1.41 -10.31 -12.49
N THR A 136 1.87 -9.17 -13.03
CA THR A 136 1.04 -8.24 -13.81
C THR A 136 0.52 -8.90 -15.09
N LYS A 137 1.33 -9.74 -15.75
CA LYS A 137 0.89 -10.51 -16.92
C LYS A 137 -0.19 -11.53 -16.59
N CYS A 138 -0.03 -12.30 -15.52
CA CYS A 138 -1.02 -13.31 -15.10
C CYS A 138 -2.32 -12.66 -14.62
N LEU A 139 -2.22 -11.51 -13.93
CA LEU A 139 -3.37 -10.68 -13.59
C LEU A 139 -4.18 -10.30 -14.83
N LEU A 140 -3.53 -9.65 -15.81
CA LEU A 140 -4.21 -9.20 -17.04
C LEU A 140 -4.77 -10.39 -17.84
N ALA A 141 -4.06 -11.53 -17.85
CA ALA A 141 -4.50 -12.76 -18.50
C ALA A 141 -5.78 -13.31 -17.87
N ALA A 142 -5.81 -13.46 -16.55
CA ALA A 142 -6.98 -13.95 -15.82
C ALA A 142 -8.19 -13.04 -16.00
N LEU A 143 -7.98 -11.73 -15.86
CA LEU A 143 -9.03 -10.73 -16.04
C LEU A 143 -9.59 -10.69 -17.46
N SER A 144 -8.78 -10.99 -18.49
CA SER A 144 -9.27 -11.13 -19.87
C SER A 144 -10.24 -12.31 -20.04
N GLN A 145 -10.14 -13.33 -19.19
CA GLN A 145 -10.94 -14.56 -19.23
C GLN A 145 -12.02 -14.61 -18.15
N ARG A 146 -12.35 -13.47 -17.53
CA ARG A 146 -13.32 -13.38 -16.42
C ARG A 146 -12.96 -14.27 -15.23
N ILE A 147 -11.66 -14.52 -15.02
CA ILE A 147 -11.16 -15.28 -13.86
C ILE A 147 -10.84 -14.29 -12.75
N VAL A 148 -11.36 -14.55 -11.56
CA VAL A 148 -11.17 -13.71 -10.38
C VAL A 148 -9.81 -14.01 -9.76
N ILE A 149 -9.07 -12.95 -9.44
CA ILE A 149 -7.75 -13.05 -8.81
C ILE A 149 -7.86 -13.03 -7.29
N VAL A 150 -7.14 -13.93 -6.63
CA VAL A 150 -7.04 -14.01 -5.17
C VAL A 150 -5.57 -13.89 -4.75
N PRO A 151 -5.10 -12.68 -4.43
CA PRO A 151 -3.71 -12.49 -4.03
C PRO A 151 -3.40 -13.17 -2.69
N LEU A 152 -2.28 -13.88 -2.64
CA LEU A 152 -1.71 -14.53 -1.46
C LEU A 152 -0.37 -13.89 -1.12
N TYR A 153 -0.09 -13.71 0.17
CA TYR A 153 1.19 -13.16 0.62
C TYR A 153 1.49 -13.60 2.06
N ASP A 154 2.77 -13.78 2.39
CA ASP A 154 3.24 -14.43 3.64
C ASP A 154 2.73 -13.77 4.93
N THR A 155 2.40 -12.50 4.81
CA THR A 155 2.20 -11.59 5.93
C THR A 155 0.84 -11.73 6.63
N LEU A 156 -0.03 -12.60 6.11
CA LEU A 156 -1.27 -12.97 6.79
C LEU A 156 -1.04 -14.08 7.84
N GLY A 157 0.18 -14.63 7.91
CA GLY A 157 0.58 -15.68 8.84
C GLY A 157 0.57 -17.07 8.20
N PRO A 158 1.26 -18.05 8.80
CA PRO A 158 1.49 -19.37 8.19
C PRO A 158 0.21 -20.18 7.93
N ASN A 159 -0.86 -19.94 8.70
CA ASN A 159 -2.14 -20.62 8.53
C ASN A 159 -3.10 -19.88 7.58
N ALA A 160 -2.83 -18.62 7.26
CA ALA A 160 -3.75 -17.82 6.44
C ALA A 160 -3.77 -18.27 4.99
N THR A 161 -2.64 -18.73 4.43
CA THR A 161 -2.60 -19.26 3.06
C THR A 161 -3.55 -20.44 2.90
N SER A 162 -3.50 -21.42 3.83
CA SER A 162 -4.40 -22.59 3.82
C SER A 162 -5.87 -22.17 3.92
N TYR A 163 -6.18 -21.31 4.89
CA TYR A 163 -7.53 -20.76 5.06
C TYR A 163 -8.03 -20.05 3.79
N ILE A 164 -7.21 -19.21 3.16
CA ILE A 164 -7.61 -18.45 1.97
C ILE A 164 -7.83 -19.39 0.78
N VAL A 165 -6.94 -20.36 0.58
CA VAL A 165 -7.08 -21.36 -0.49
C VAL A 165 -8.42 -22.07 -0.39
N ASP A 166 -8.80 -22.51 0.81
CA ASP A 166 -10.09 -23.18 1.03
C ASP A 166 -11.28 -22.20 0.98
N HIS A 167 -11.19 -21.07 1.68
CA HIS A 167 -12.27 -20.11 1.80
C HIS A 167 -12.63 -19.49 0.45
N ALA A 168 -11.63 -19.08 -0.33
CA ALA A 168 -11.80 -18.55 -1.69
C ALA A 168 -12.00 -19.65 -2.74
N GLU A 169 -11.88 -20.92 -2.34
CA GLU A 169 -12.16 -22.10 -3.16
C GLU A 169 -11.24 -22.22 -4.37
N LEU A 170 -9.96 -21.99 -4.17
CA LEU A 170 -8.96 -22.01 -5.23
C LEU A 170 -8.71 -23.44 -5.72
N THR A 171 -8.81 -23.64 -7.04
CA THR A 171 -8.41 -24.89 -7.70
C THR A 171 -6.99 -24.82 -8.25
N ALA A 172 -6.51 -23.61 -8.53
CA ALA A 172 -5.17 -23.34 -9.02
C ALA A 172 -4.56 -22.11 -8.35
N VAL A 173 -3.25 -22.16 -8.12
CA VAL A 173 -2.45 -21.03 -7.61
C VAL A 173 -1.19 -20.86 -8.45
N LEU A 174 -0.94 -19.64 -8.92
CA LEU A 174 0.33 -19.25 -9.51
C LEU A 174 1.31 -18.83 -8.43
N CYS A 175 2.58 -19.20 -8.51
CA CYS A 175 3.58 -18.78 -7.54
C CYS A 175 4.97 -18.64 -8.14
N GLU A 176 5.83 -17.88 -7.47
CA GLU A 176 7.26 -17.98 -7.72
C GLU A 176 7.83 -19.28 -7.11
N LYS A 177 8.92 -19.80 -7.67
CA LYS A 177 9.53 -21.07 -7.26
C LYS A 177 9.86 -21.13 -5.77
N SER A 178 10.36 -20.03 -5.21
CA SER A 178 10.70 -19.93 -3.78
C SER A 178 9.48 -20.06 -2.84
N LYS A 179 8.26 -19.89 -3.35
CA LYS A 179 7.00 -20.02 -2.59
C LYS A 179 6.34 -21.39 -2.75
N LEU A 180 6.84 -22.25 -3.64
CA LEU A 180 6.23 -23.55 -3.93
C LEU A 180 6.10 -24.42 -2.69
N ASP A 181 7.17 -24.58 -1.90
CA ASP A 181 7.13 -25.43 -0.71
C ASP A 181 6.14 -24.90 0.35
N SER A 182 6.08 -23.58 0.54
CA SER A 182 5.11 -22.93 1.43
C SER A 182 3.68 -23.10 0.93
N LEU A 183 3.47 -22.98 -0.38
CA LEU A 183 2.17 -23.19 -1.03
C LEU A 183 1.69 -24.64 -0.89
N LEU A 184 2.56 -25.63 -1.12
CA LEU A 184 2.21 -27.05 -1.00
C LEU A 184 1.86 -27.43 0.44
N LYS A 185 2.54 -26.84 1.43
CA LYS A 185 2.17 -26.94 2.84
C LYS A 185 0.84 -26.25 3.14
N GLY A 186 0.59 -25.11 2.50
CA GLY A 186 -0.62 -24.30 2.62
C GLY A 186 -1.70 -24.57 1.57
N LYS A 187 -1.76 -25.78 0.99
CA LYS A 187 -2.64 -26.12 -0.14
C LYS A 187 -4.14 -26.21 0.21
N GLY A 188 -4.52 -25.85 1.43
CA GLY A 188 -5.85 -26.08 1.97
C GLY A 188 -6.03 -27.51 2.50
N GLU A 189 -6.94 -27.64 3.44
CA GLU A 189 -7.37 -28.91 4.02
C GLU A 189 -8.46 -29.57 3.17
N SER A 190 -9.19 -28.79 2.37
CA SER A 190 -10.29 -29.29 1.53
C SER A 190 -9.84 -30.20 0.37
N GLY A 191 -8.55 -30.18 0.02
CA GLY A 191 -8.03 -30.87 -1.18
C GLY A 191 -8.52 -30.29 -2.51
N ARG A 192 -9.12 -29.09 -2.50
CA ARG A 192 -9.68 -28.45 -3.70
C ARG A 192 -8.60 -27.90 -4.63
N MET A 193 -7.48 -27.42 -4.08
CA MET A 193 -6.35 -26.97 -4.88
C MET A 193 -5.69 -28.18 -5.55
N ARG A 194 -5.77 -28.23 -6.89
CA ARG A 194 -5.27 -29.34 -7.71
C ARG A 194 -4.06 -28.95 -8.56
N THR A 195 -3.83 -27.67 -8.78
CA THR A 195 -2.76 -27.18 -9.66
C THR A 195 -1.93 -26.07 -9.02
N ALA A 196 -0.61 -26.20 -9.04
CA ALA A 196 0.34 -25.11 -8.76
C ALA A 196 1.05 -24.73 -10.07
N ILE A 197 1.10 -23.44 -10.39
CA ILE A 197 1.72 -22.92 -11.61
C ILE A 197 2.91 -22.06 -11.23
N VAL A 198 4.12 -22.58 -11.40
CA VAL A 198 5.37 -21.90 -11.04
C VAL A 198 5.77 -20.94 -12.16
N PHE A 199 6.13 -19.71 -11.84
CA PHE A 199 6.53 -18.72 -12.86
C PHE A 199 7.78 -19.14 -13.63
N GLU A 200 8.76 -19.71 -12.93
CA GLU A 200 9.99 -20.24 -13.49
C GLU A 200 9.81 -21.65 -14.10
N ASP A 201 10.78 -22.05 -14.92
CA ASP A 201 10.90 -23.44 -15.34
C ASP A 201 11.19 -24.36 -14.15
N ILE A 202 10.61 -25.56 -14.18
CA ILE A 202 10.67 -26.55 -13.12
C ILE A 202 11.20 -27.89 -13.61
N GLY A 203 11.85 -28.64 -12.72
CA GLY A 203 12.35 -29.98 -12.98
C GLY A 203 11.40 -31.07 -12.45
N GLN A 204 11.91 -32.31 -12.42
CA GLN A 204 11.17 -33.44 -11.88
C GLN A 204 11.04 -33.39 -10.35
N GLU A 205 11.96 -32.73 -9.65
CA GLU A 205 11.91 -32.59 -8.19
C GLU A 205 10.67 -31.81 -7.76
N GLU A 206 10.41 -30.64 -8.34
CA GLU A 206 9.26 -29.82 -8.01
C GLU A 206 7.94 -30.54 -8.34
N LYS A 207 7.91 -31.27 -9.46
CA LYS A 207 6.76 -32.09 -9.86
C LYS A 207 6.50 -33.22 -8.86
N ALA A 208 7.56 -33.91 -8.41
CA ALA A 208 7.46 -34.97 -7.41
C ALA A 208 6.95 -34.42 -6.06
N LYS A 209 7.43 -33.24 -5.62
CA LYS A 209 6.94 -32.58 -4.39
C LYS A 209 5.43 -32.34 -4.43
N GLY A 210 4.90 -31.84 -5.54
CA GLY A 210 3.44 -31.66 -5.67
C GLY A 210 2.69 -32.99 -5.71
N GLN A 211 3.21 -33.99 -6.43
CA GLN A 211 2.58 -35.31 -6.54
C GLN A 211 2.43 -35.99 -5.16
N GLN A 212 3.42 -35.85 -4.27
CA GLN A 212 3.38 -36.35 -2.89
C GLN A 212 2.18 -35.81 -2.09
N VAL A 213 1.68 -34.63 -2.44
CA VAL A 213 0.56 -33.97 -1.76
C VAL A 213 -0.69 -33.85 -2.63
N GLY A 214 -0.74 -34.55 -3.76
CA GLY A 214 -1.88 -34.58 -4.68
C GLY A 214 -2.08 -33.31 -5.52
N VAL A 215 -1.04 -32.52 -5.73
CA VAL A 215 -1.07 -31.27 -6.50
C VAL A 215 -0.23 -31.40 -7.77
N ARG A 216 -0.83 -31.11 -8.92
CA ARG A 216 -0.12 -31.03 -10.21
C ARG A 216 0.71 -29.74 -10.26
N VAL A 217 2.03 -29.86 -10.43
CA VAL A 217 2.92 -28.69 -10.59
C VAL A 217 3.27 -28.52 -12.06
N LEU A 218 3.06 -27.30 -12.58
CA LEU A 218 3.35 -26.88 -13.95
C LEU A 218 4.20 -25.62 -13.91
N SER A 219 5.07 -25.40 -14.90
CA SER A 219 5.64 -24.06 -15.12
C SER A 219 4.71 -23.18 -15.95
N LEU A 220 4.93 -21.87 -15.89
CA LEU A 220 4.23 -20.88 -16.71
C LEU A 220 4.50 -21.12 -18.21
N SER A 221 5.71 -21.54 -18.55
CA SER A 221 6.11 -21.90 -19.92
C SER A 221 5.36 -23.14 -20.44
N GLU A 222 5.11 -24.15 -19.59
CA GLU A 222 4.33 -25.35 -19.95
C GLU A 222 2.87 -25.02 -20.27
N ILE A 223 2.24 -24.13 -19.50
CA ILE A 223 0.86 -23.74 -19.78
C ILE A 223 0.75 -22.83 -21.01
N CYS A 224 1.77 -22.02 -21.30
CA CYS A 224 1.79 -21.14 -22.48
C CYS A 224 2.05 -21.89 -23.79
N SER A 225 2.80 -22.99 -23.76
CA SER A 225 3.09 -23.83 -24.93
C SER A 225 1.99 -24.84 -25.25
N GLY A 226 1.06 -25.07 -24.32
CA GLY A 226 0.05 -26.13 -24.44
C GLY A 226 0.62 -27.54 -24.25
N ALA A 227 1.91 -27.69 -23.95
CA ALA A 227 2.61 -28.97 -23.77
C ALA A 227 2.06 -29.77 -22.56
N ALA A 228 1.33 -29.13 -21.66
CA ALA A 228 0.64 -29.77 -20.55
C ALA A 228 -0.64 -30.54 -20.95
N SER A 229 -1.02 -30.55 -22.23
CA SER A 229 -2.15 -31.33 -22.77
C SER A 229 -1.76 -32.79 -23.08
N THR A 230 -1.43 -33.57 -22.05
CA THR A 230 -1.53 -35.04 -22.16
C THR A 230 -2.86 -35.47 -21.53
N PRO A 231 -3.84 -36.00 -22.30
CA PRO A 231 -5.16 -36.39 -21.80
C PRO A 231 -5.16 -37.54 -20.76
N GLY A 232 -4.01 -38.12 -20.41
CA GLY A 232 -3.91 -39.29 -19.53
C GLY A 232 -3.82 -39.00 -18.03
N ALA A 233 -3.43 -37.79 -17.60
CA ALA A 233 -3.23 -37.50 -16.17
C ALA A 233 -4.51 -37.09 -15.44
N ALA A 234 -5.48 -36.46 -16.13
CA ALA A 234 -6.73 -36.03 -15.50
C ALA A 234 -7.57 -37.20 -14.94
N ASN A 235 -7.44 -38.39 -15.53
CA ASN A 235 -8.15 -39.60 -15.10
C ASN A 235 -7.39 -40.45 -14.06
N GLN A 236 -6.11 -40.19 -13.79
CA GLN A 236 -5.37 -40.91 -12.73
C GLN A 236 -5.55 -40.30 -11.33
N PHE A 237 -5.95 -39.02 -11.24
CA PHE A 237 -6.22 -38.36 -9.95
C PHE A 237 -7.68 -38.53 -9.46
N ALA A 238 -8.53 -39.21 -10.23
CA ALA A 238 -9.91 -39.53 -9.84
C ALA A 238 -10.05 -40.82 -8.99
N SER A 239 -8.96 -41.58 -8.81
CA SER A 239 -9.00 -42.94 -8.25
C SER A 239 -8.26 -43.12 -6.91
N LEU A 240 -8.22 -42.10 -6.05
CA LEU A 240 -7.80 -42.28 -4.65
C LEU A 240 -9.05 -42.46 -3.77
N PRO A 241 -9.12 -43.53 -2.95
CA PRO A 241 -10.35 -43.90 -2.24
C PRO A 241 -10.72 -42.90 -1.14
N ASN A 242 -11.97 -42.47 -1.19
CA ASN A 242 -12.66 -41.67 -0.18
C ASN A 242 -12.86 -42.51 1.10
N ASN A 243 -11.96 -42.41 2.08
CA ASN A 243 -12.23 -42.91 3.43
C ASN A 243 -12.96 -41.83 4.25
N ALA A 244 -14.22 -41.60 3.89
CA ALA A 244 -15.19 -40.84 4.69
C ALA A 244 -16.61 -41.35 4.43
N SER A 245 -16.88 -42.60 4.81
CA SER A 245 -18.25 -43.07 5.04
C SER A 245 -18.24 -44.27 5.99
N ARG A 246 -18.12 -44.00 7.30
CA ARG A 246 -18.69 -44.91 8.31
C ARG A 246 -19.99 -44.30 8.78
N GLY A 247 -21.07 -45.03 8.50
CA GLY A 247 -22.45 -44.60 8.69
C GLY A 247 -22.78 -44.28 10.14
N LEU A 248 -23.64 -43.27 10.30
CA LEU A 248 -24.42 -43.06 11.51
C LEU A 248 -25.58 -44.08 11.52
N PRO A 249 -25.81 -44.82 12.62
CA PRO A 249 -27.07 -45.51 12.80
C PRO A 249 -28.15 -44.53 13.29
N THR A 250 -29.31 -44.64 12.65
CA THR A 250 -30.59 -44.06 13.04
C THR A 250 -31.11 -44.63 14.37
N GLY A 251 -31.65 -43.79 15.26
CA GLY A 251 -32.41 -44.28 16.43
C GLY A 251 -32.79 -43.22 17.48
N ALA A 252 -34.01 -42.69 17.33
CA ALA A 252 -35.01 -42.23 18.31
C ALA A 252 -34.67 -41.73 19.75
N MET A 253 -35.30 -40.59 20.07
CA MET A 253 -35.99 -40.14 21.30
C MET A 253 -35.35 -40.33 22.70
N GLY A 254 -35.30 -39.24 23.48
CA GLY A 254 -35.35 -39.31 24.94
C GLY A 254 -34.75 -38.12 25.71
N ALA A 255 -35.63 -37.26 26.22
CA ALA A 255 -35.58 -36.50 27.49
C ALA A 255 -34.24 -35.94 28.07
N SER A 256 -34.26 -34.65 28.42
CA SER A 256 -33.46 -34.08 29.53
C SER A 256 -33.84 -34.75 30.87
N PRO A 257 -33.03 -34.76 31.97
CA PRO A 257 -32.61 -33.51 32.63
C PRO A 257 -31.29 -33.53 33.46
N THR A 258 -30.91 -32.33 33.94
CA THR A 258 -30.26 -32.00 35.24
C THR A 258 -28.87 -32.53 35.62
N GLY A 259 -28.05 -31.62 36.17
CA GLY A 259 -27.33 -31.91 37.43
C GLY A 259 -25.82 -31.67 37.47
N MET A 260 -25.45 -30.49 37.99
CA MET A 260 -24.43 -30.26 39.02
C MET A 260 -22.92 -30.56 38.82
N SER A 261 -22.16 -29.50 39.09
CA SER A 261 -20.96 -29.39 39.94
C SER A 261 -19.60 -29.97 39.47
N MET A 262 -18.67 -29.03 39.25
CA MET A 262 -17.23 -29.15 39.56
C MET A 262 -17.01 -29.59 41.03
N PRO A 263 -15.87 -30.23 41.42
CA PRO A 263 -14.66 -29.45 41.76
C PRO A 263 -13.27 -30.14 41.66
N HIS A 264 -12.26 -29.27 41.49
CA HIS A 264 -10.93 -29.22 42.11
C HIS A 264 -9.87 -30.35 42.06
N GLN A 265 -8.64 -29.85 41.83
CA GLN A 265 -7.35 -30.14 42.50
C GLN A 265 -6.35 -31.16 41.88
N MET A 266 -5.38 -30.59 41.17
CA MET A 266 -3.96 -30.38 41.56
C MET A 266 -3.09 -31.53 42.13
N MET A 267 -1.85 -31.57 41.60
CA MET A 267 -0.59 -32.20 42.08
C MET A 267 -0.43 -33.70 41.76
N SER A 268 0.69 -34.18 41.19
CA SER A 268 2.07 -33.87 41.58
C SER A 268 3.14 -34.25 40.52
N TRP A 269 4.17 -33.39 40.42
CA TRP A 269 5.63 -33.64 40.43
C TRP A 269 6.35 -34.48 39.35
N GLY A 270 7.34 -33.83 38.70
CA GLY A 270 8.76 -34.17 38.93
C GLY A 270 9.53 -34.83 37.78
N GLY A 271 10.45 -34.09 37.14
CA GLY A 271 11.52 -34.68 36.32
C GLY A 271 12.25 -33.71 35.38
N SER A 272 13.46 -33.30 35.77
CA SER A 272 14.51 -32.61 35.00
C SER A 272 15.85 -33.07 35.62
N PRO A 273 17.05 -33.01 35.00
CA PRO A 273 17.47 -32.68 33.62
C PRO A 273 18.49 -33.69 33.02
N THR A 274 19.06 -33.37 31.84
CA THR A 274 20.41 -33.75 31.35
C THR A 274 20.75 -35.24 31.16
N ASN A 275 20.63 -35.73 29.91
CA ASN A 275 21.64 -36.53 29.22
C ASN A 275 21.13 -36.92 27.82
N MET A 276 21.54 -36.19 26.79
CA MET A 276 21.87 -36.74 25.47
C MET A 276 22.53 -35.64 24.64
N ALA A 277 23.80 -35.40 24.94
CA ALA A 277 24.77 -34.87 24.00
C ALA A 277 25.74 -36.02 23.70
N ALA A 278 25.56 -36.72 22.57
CA ALA A 278 26.57 -37.56 21.93
C ALA A 278 25.99 -38.26 20.67
N ALA A 279 25.80 -37.51 19.58
CA ALA A 279 25.92 -38.02 18.21
C ALA A 279 25.70 -36.86 17.23
N GLN A 280 26.56 -36.76 16.21
CA GLN A 280 26.55 -35.78 15.12
C GLN A 280 27.24 -34.43 15.40
N MET A 281 28.49 -34.50 15.89
CA MET A 281 29.56 -33.63 15.39
C MET A 281 30.58 -34.53 14.67
N GLY A 282 30.72 -34.34 13.35
CA GLY A 282 31.68 -35.10 12.56
C GLY A 282 31.41 -35.00 11.06
N GLN A 283 31.62 -33.80 10.48
CA GLN A 283 32.09 -33.53 9.10
C GLN A 283 31.60 -32.15 8.64
N MET A 284 32.48 -31.15 8.72
CA MET A 284 32.72 -30.10 7.71
C MET A 284 33.70 -29.09 8.31
N GLY A 285 34.97 -29.49 8.31
CA GLY A 285 36.09 -28.55 8.38
C GLY A 285 36.51 -28.19 6.96
N GLN A 286 37.03 -26.97 6.82
CA GLN A 286 37.68 -26.37 5.65
C GLN A 286 36.79 -25.58 4.68
N MET A 287 36.67 -24.26 4.94
CA MET A 287 36.99 -23.23 3.95
C MET A 287 37.39 -21.96 4.69
N GLY A 288 38.67 -21.61 4.58
CA GLY A 288 39.28 -20.43 5.22
C GLY A 288 38.94 -19.14 4.47
N PHE A 289 38.60 -18.10 5.22
CA PHE A 289 38.53 -16.72 4.73
C PHE A 289 39.87 -16.01 5.04
N PRO A 290 40.55 -15.40 4.06
CA PRO A 290 41.66 -14.52 4.36
C PRO A 290 41.15 -13.13 4.78
N VAL A 291 41.67 -12.71 5.92
CA VAL A 291 41.68 -11.35 6.45
C VAL A 291 42.63 -10.50 5.60
N VAL A 292 42.17 -9.34 5.09
CA VAL A 292 43.07 -8.25 4.67
C VAL A 292 42.48 -6.92 5.16
N GLY A 293 43.26 -6.23 5.99
CA GLY A 293 43.00 -4.89 6.51
C GLY A 293 43.35 -3.76 5.51
N PRO A 294 43.18 -2.48 5.90
CA PRO A 294 42.93 -1.37 5.00
C PRO A 294 44.21 -0.69 4.50
N ALA A 295 44.16 -0.13 3.28
CA ALA A 295 45.19 0.77 2.75
C ALA A 295 44.55 1.97 2.04
N ALA A 296 45.30 3.07 2.07
CA ALA A 296 44.85 4.45 2.04
C ALA A 296 44.75 5.08 0.63
N MET A 297 44.27 6.32 0.65
CA MET A 297 44.15 7.33 -0.41
C MET A 297 45.32 7.37 -1.43
N GLY A 298 45.00 7.72 -2.68
CA GLY A 298 45.96 8.19 -3.67
C GLY A 298 45.29 8.79 -4.90
N SER A 299 45.47 10.09 -5.07
CA SER A 299 45.00 10.94 -6.17
C SER A 299 45.91 10.88 -7.41
N GLY A 300 45.32 11.01 -8.61
CA GLY A 300 45.90 11.79 -9.71
C GLY A 300 46.52 11.02 -10.89
N GLY A 301 46.23 11.50 -12.10
CA GLY A 301 47.15 11.44 -13.24
C GLY A 301 46.78 10.51 -14.39
N MET A 302 46.21 11.07 -15.46
CA MET A 302 46.34 10.55 -16.83
C MET A 302 47.83 10.45 -17.23
N PRO A 303 48.22 9.54 -18.14
CA PRO A 303 48.53 10.01 -19.50
C PRO A 303 48.13 9.05 -20.64
N MET A 304 48.12 9.66 -21.83
CA MET A 304 47.86 9.13 -23.17
C MET A 304 48.86 8.07 -23.65
N MET A 305 48.40 7.11 -24.48
CA MET A 305 48.91 6.85 -25.85
C MET A 305 48.10 5.72 -26.53
N MET A 306 47.74 5.93 -27.81
CA MET A 306 47.29 4.89 -28.76
C MET A 306 48.49 4.17 -29.41
N PRO A 307 48.29 3.11 -30.22
CA PRO A 307 48.03 3.31 -31.67
C PRO A 307 46.98 2.38 -32.34
N GLN A 308 46.21 3.02 -33.24
CA GLN A 308 45.61 2.65 -34.54
C GLN A 308 45.52 1.20 -35.06
N THR A 309 44.38 0.82 -35.70
CA THR A 309 44.23 0.82 -37.18
C THR A 309 42.81 0.45 -37.70
N SER A 310 42.37 1.22 -38.72
CA SER A 310 41.43 0.94 -39.85
C SER A 310 39.96 0.56 -39.60
N ALA A 311 38.96 0.98 -40.38
CA ALA A 311 38.78 2.01 -41.41
C ALA A 311 37.26 2.14 -41.67
N ASN A 312 36.82 3.34 -42.03
CA ASN A 312 35.45 3.70 -42.43
C ASN A 312 35.47 4.13 -43.91
N PRO A 313 34.32 4.24 -44.61
CA PRO A 313 34.17 5.29 -45.60
C PRO A 313 33.00 6.24 -45.29
N MET A 314 33.23 7.51 -45.66
CA MET A 314 32.48 8.72 -45.36
C MET A 314 31.42 9.12 -46.43
N MET A 315 30.62 10.13 -46.03
CA MET A 315 30.08 11.31 -46.77
C MET A 315 28.56 11.32 -46.93
N GLY A 316 27.80 12.41 -46.66
CA GLY A 316 28.15 13.76 -46.22
C GLY A 316 26.89 14.66 -45.99
N ASN A 317 26.94 15.51 -44.95
CA ASN A 317 26.58 16.96 -44.84
C ASN A 317 25.87 17.67 -46.04
N MET A 318 24.94 18.65 -45.97
CA MET A 318 24.45 19.71 -45.02
C MET A 318 23.06 20.29 -45.55
N PRO A 319 22.54 21.52 -45.23
CA PRO A 319 21.82 21.97 -44.00
C PRO A 319 20.55 22.88 -44.20
N MET A 320 19.95 23.31 -43.07
CA MET A 320 19.21 24.58 -42.78
C MET A 320 17.78 24.88 -43.28
N GLY A 321 16.93 25.35 -42.35
CA GLY A 321 15.67 26.05 -42.63
C GLY A 321 14.88 26.45 -41.37
N VAL A 322 15.17 27.62 -40.81
CA VAL A 322 14.38 28.33 -39.78
C VAL A 322 13.34 29.22 -40.46
N MET A 323 12.07 29.15 -40.06
CA MET A 323 11.11 30.27 -40.18
C MET A 323 9.95 30.07 -39.20
N GLY A 324 9.74 31.06 -38.32
CA GLY A 324 8.55 31.16 -37.48
C GLY A 324 7.57 32.21 -38.01
N ARG A 325 6.34 32.22 -37.48
CA ARG A 325 5.61 33.43 -37.05
C ARG A 325 4.24 33.09 -36.44
N ASN A 326 3.88 33.92 -35.45
CA ASN A 326 2.63 34.02 -34.70
C ASN A 326 1.38 34.23 -35.59
N PHE A 327 0.18 33.98 -35.05
CA PHE A 327 -0.84 35.00 -34.73
C PHE A 327 -2.12 34.38 -34.15
N GLY A 328 -2.73 35.09 -33.18
CA GLY A 328 -4.14 35.48 -33.32
C GLY A 328 -5.19 34.79 -32.43
N SER A 329 -5.82 35.61 -31.59
CA SER A 329 -6.91 35.35 -30.65
C SER A 329 -8.32 35.55 -31.26
N ASP A 330 -9.28 34.75 -30.76
CA ASP A 330 -10.69 35.09 -30.47
C ASP A 330 -11.76 35.25 -31.60
N PRO A 331 -13.08 35.12 -31.25
CA PRO A 331 -14.03 34.23 -31.94
C PRO A 331 -15.16 34.94 -32.70
N GLU A 332 -15.84 34.23 -33.62
CA GLU A 332 -17.18 34.60 -34.08
C GLU A 332 -18.10 33.40 -34.36
N THR A 333 -19.35 33.58 -33.92
CA THR A 333 -20.56 32.80 -34.17
C THR A 333 -21.08 32.97 -35.59
N VAL A 334 -21.36 31.88 -36.32
CA VAL A 334 -22.36 31.88 -37.39
C VAL A 334 -23.17 30.58 -37.36
N SER A 335 -24.47 30.77 -37.53
CA SER A 335 -25.59 29.84 -37.53
C SER A 335 -25.74 29.02 -38.81
N GLY A 336 -26.41 27.88 -38.69
CA GLY A 336 -27.34 27.34 -39.70
C GLY A 336 -26.73 26.60 -40.90
N GLY A 337 -26.90 25.27 -40.95
CA GLY A 337 -26.63 24.49 -42.15
C GLY A 337 -26.80 22.99 -41.94
N ASN A 338 -28.03 22.52 -42.08
CA ASN A 338 -28.38 21.10 -42.06
C ASN A 338 -27.96 20.45 -43.39
N PHE A 339 -26.99 19.53 -43.37
CA PHE A 339 -26.75 18.59 -44.48
C PHE A 339 -26.35 17.23 -43.91
N GLY A 340 -27.24 16.25 -44.12
CA GLY A 340 -26.94 14.84 -43.92
C GLY A 340 -25.95 14.34 -44.96
N GLY A 341 -24.98 13.55 -44.51
CA GLY A 341 -23.97 12.93 -45.34
C GLY A 341 -23.16 11.93 -44.54
N MET A 342 -23.51 10.65 -44.71
CA MET A 342 -22.78 9.43 -44.37
C MET A 342 -21.39 9.61 -43.74
N THR A 343 -21.28 9.38 -42.42
CA THR A 343 -20.00 9.05 -41.80
C THR A 343 -19.79 7.54 -41.88
N SER A 344 -18.88 7.11 -42.74
CA SER A 344 -18.33 5.77 -42.70
C SER A 344 -17.53 5.62 -41.40
N SER A 345 -18.16 5.04 -40.38
CA SER A 345 -17.43 4.49 -39.24
C SER A 345 -16.57 3.34 -39.76
N VAL A 346 -15.27 3.57 -39.89
CA VAL A 346 -14.30 2.49 -40.11
C VAL A 346 -14.41 1.55 -38.90
N PRO A 347 -14.87 0.30 -39.08
CA PRO A 347 -14.86 -0.67 -38.01
C PRO A 347 -13.40 -0.96 -37.64
N LEU A 348 -13.08 -0.96 -36.34
CA LEU A 348 -11.81 -1.51 -35.87
C LEU A 348 -11.62 -2.91 -36.48
N PRO A 349 -10.48 -3.21 -37.13
CA PRO A 349 -10.28 -4.51 -37.74
C PRO A 349 -10.29 -5.60 -36.67
N GLY A 350 -11.22 -6.55 -36.84
CA GLY A 350 -11.22 -7.89 -36.28
C GLY A 350 -10.79 -8.03 -34.82
N SER A 351 -11.75 -8.07 -33.92
CA SER A 351 -11.56 -8.72 -32.62
C SER A 351 -10.99 -10.13 -32.87
N PRO A 352 -9.85 -10.52 -32.29
CA PRO A 352 -9.48 -11.92 -32.28
C PRO A 352 -10.59 -12.65 -31.53
N SER A 353 -11.32 -13.51 -32.24
CA SER A 353 -12.24 -14.48 -31.65
C SER A 353 -11.51 -15.17 -30.51
N ALA A 354 -12.06 -15.04 -29.29
CA ALA A 354 -11.63 -15.76 -28.12
C ALA A 354 -11.84 -17.26 -28.35
N ALA A 355 -10.87 -17.91 -28.99
CA ALA A 355 -10.74 -19.35 -28.98
C ALA A 355 -10.28 -19.76 -27.56
N GLY A 356 -11.25 -19.90 -26.66
CA GLY A 356 -11.00 -20.30 -25.26
C GLY A 356 -12.12 -19.94 -24.27
N GLY A 357 -13.36 -20.41 -24.48
CA GLY A 357 -14.36 -20.70 -23.42
C GLY A 357 -14.93 -19.60 -22.51
N GLY A 358 -14.36 -18.40 -22.40
CA GLY A 358 -14.88 -17.31 -21.57
C GLY A 358 -15.35 -16.14 -22.43
N GLY A 359 -16.61 -15.70 -22.27
CA GLY A 359 -17.10 -14.47 -22.92
C GLY A 359 -16.26 -13.22 -22.53
N ASN A 360 -16.44 -12.12 -23.26
CA ASN A 360 -15.73 -10.86 -22.94
C ASN A 360 -16.04 -10.38 -21.51
N PRO A 361 -15.04 -9.85 -20.78
CA PRO A 361 -15.26 -9.33 -19.44
C PRO A 361 -16.18 -8.11 -19.44
N THR A 362 -17.00 -8.02 -18.40
CA THR A 362 -17.93 -6.91 -18.17
C THR A 362 -17.56 -6.12 -16.93
N PRO A 363 -18.00 -4.86 -16.79
CA PRO A 363 -17.69 -4.02 -15.62
C PRO A 363 -18.13 -4.63 -14.28
N LYS A 364 -19.18 -5.47 -14.30
CA LYS A 364 -19.77 -6.12 -13.12
C LYS A 364 -19.11 -7.45 -12.76
N ASP A 365 -18.32 -8.03 -13.66
CA ASP A 365 -17.57 -9.24 -13.34
C ASP A 365 -16.60 -8.96 -12.19
N TRP A 366 -16.47 -9.94 -11.30
CA TRP A 366 -15.50 -9.88 -10.21
C TRP A 366 -14.10 -9.92 -10.80
N ALA A 367 -13.26 -9.01 -10.35
CA ALA A 367 -11.85 -8.92 -10.71
C ALA A 367 -10.97 -9.48 -9.59
N TYR A 368 -11.29 -9.17 -8.33
CA TYR A 368 -10.51 -9.60 -7.17
C TYR A 368 -11.38 -10.10 -6.01
N ILE A 369 -10.82 -11.06 -5.26
CA ILE A 369 -11.11 -11.22 -3.83
C ILE A 369 -9.81 -10.90 -3.08
N MET A 370 -9.74 -9.72 -2.48
CA MET A 370 -8.54 -9.25 -1.80
C MET A 370 -8.69 -9.37 -0.29
N TYR A 371 -7.84 -10.19 0.33
CA TYR A 371 -7.94 -10.45 1.76
C TYR A 371 -7.31 -9.34 2.60
N THR A 372 -8.01 -8.92 3.65
CA THR A 372 -7.53 -7.96 4.64
C THR A 372 -7.43 -8.61 6.02
N SER A 373 -6.38 -8.29 6.78
CA SER A 373 -6.27 -8.67 8.19
C SER A 373 -7.17 -7.75 9.03
N GLY A 374 -8.37 -8.21 9.36
CA GLY A 374 -9.28 -7.48 10.25
C GLY A 374 -8.84 -7.57 11.72
N THR A 375 -9.39 -6.69 12.57
CA THR A 375 -9.18 -6.73 14.04
C THR A 375 -9.75 -7.99 14.71
N THR A 376 -10.49 -8.81 13.98
CA THR A 376 -11.29 -9.95 14.48
C THR A 376 -10.63 -11.33 14.28
N GLY A 377 -9.34 -11.40 13.94
CA GLY A 377 -8.57 -12.65 13.92
C GLY A 377 -8.45 -13.33 12.55
N GLU A 378 -9.56 -13.62 11.85
CA GLU A 378 -9.54 -14.25 10.51
C GLU A 378 -9.50 -13.22 9.36
N PRO A 379 -8.70 -13.45 8.29
CA PRO A 379 -8.71 -12.61 7.10
C PRO A 379 -10.09 -12.57 6.41
N LYS A 380 -10.52 -11.37 5.98
CA LYS A 380 -11.79 -11.18 5.26
C LYS A 380 -11.51 -10.87 3.78
N GLY A 381 -12.15 -11.61 2.86
CA GLY A 381 -11.97 -11.41 1.42
C GLY A 381 -12.88 -10.31 0.89
N VAL A 382 -12.33 -9.15 0.53
CA VAL A 382 -13.06 -8.03 -0.07
C VAL A 382 -13.29 -8.31 -1.55
N VAL A 383 -14.56 -8.32 -1.98
CA VAL A 383 -14.93 -8.61 -3.37
C VAL A 383 -14.98 -7.32 -4.19
N LEU A 384 -14.17 -7.27 -5.25
CA LEU A 384 -14.05 -6.10 -6.13
C LEU A 384 -14.35 -6.48 -7.59
N SER A 385 -15.24 -5.73 -8.23
CA SER A 385 -15.51 -5.81 -9.67
C SER A 385 -14.50 -5.03 -10.51
N HIS A 386 -14.52 -5.22 -11.84
CA HIS A 386 -13.74 -4.38 -12.74
C HIS A 386 -14.06 -2.88 -12.58
N GLN A 387 -15.34 -2.52 -12.44
CA GLN A 387 -15.74 -1.13 -12.21
C GLN A 387 -15.18 -0.59 -10.90
N ASN A 388 -15.17 -1.41 -9.83
CA ASN A 388 -14.60 -1.02 -8.55
C ASN A 388 -13.11 -0.66 -8.67
N ILE A 389 -12.34 -1.44 -9.43
CA ILE A 389 -10.91 -1.15 -9.68
C ILE A 389 -10.70 0.09 -10.54
N LEU A 390 -11.51 0.28 -11.58
CA LEU A 390 -11.36 1.39 -12.52
C LEU A 390 -11.79 2.75 -11.97
N ALA A 391 -12.74 2.79 -11.04
CA ALA A 391 -13.26 4.03 -10.49
C ALA A 391 -12.18 4.89 -9.80
N PRO A 392 -11.36 4.38 -8.88
CA PRO A 392 -10.23 5.11 -8.31
C PRO A 392 -9.17 5.52 -9.34
N VAL A 393 -8.92 4.68 -10.35
CA VAL A 393 -8.00 5.04 -11.47
C VAL A 393 -8.54 6.24 -12.23
N ALA A 394 -9.86 6.27 -12.50
CA ALA A 394 -10.53 7.43 -13.06
C ALA A 394 -10.43 8.65 -12.14
N GLY A 395 -10.62 8.45 -10.84
CA GLY A 395 -10.45 9.48 -9.82
C GLY A 395 -9.07 10.14 -9.88
N LEU A 396 -8.02 9.33 -9.96
CA LEU A 396 -6.64 9.80 -10.03
C LEU A 396 -6.33 10.51 -11.37
N LEU A 397 -6.79 9.99 -12.51
CA LEU A 397 -6.51 10.61 -13.80
C LEU A 397 -7.32 11.88 -14.08
N LEU A 398 -8.58 11.95 -13.62
CA LEU A 398 -9.50 13.07 -13.90
C LEU A 398 -9.49 14.14 -12.79
N GLY A 399 -9.21 13.72 -11.55
CA GLY A 399 -9.22 14.59 -10.37
C GLY A 399 -7.97 15.44 -10.25
N THR A 400 -6.89 15.03 -10.89
CA THR A 400 -5.60 15.70 -10.79
C THR A 400 -5.49 16.91 -11.71
N ASP A 401 -4.57 17.83 -11.37
CA ASP A 401 -4.21 18.94 -12.25
C ASP A 401 -3.53 18.37 -13.51
N PRO A 402 -4.13 18.55 -14.71
CA PRO A 402 -3.58 17.99 -15.94
C PRO A 402 -2.16 18.50 -16.25
N ASN A 403 -1.76 19.64 -15.69
CA ASN A 403 -0.43 20.21 -15.90
C ASN A 403 0.63 19.74 -14.87
N ARG A 404 0.26 18.97 -13.84
CA ARG A 404 1.17 18.65 -12.72
C ARG A 404 1.16 17.21 -12.23
N LEU A 405 0.06 16.47 -12.38
CA LEU A 405 -0.13 15.13 -11.81
C LEU A 405 -0.66 14.07 -12.78
N PHE A 406 -0.76 14.42 -14.05
CA PHE A 406 -1.14 13.47 -15.07
C PHE A 406 -0.06 12.38 -15.21
N VAL A 407 -0.48 11.13 -15.33
CA VAL A 407 0.39 10.00 -15.67
C VAL A 407 0.31 9.78 -17.16
N ASP A 408 1.46 9.75 -17.82
CA ASP A 408 1.57 9.54 -19.26
C ASP A 408 2.61 8.47 -19.62
N GLU A 409 2.71 8.24 -20.92
CA GLU A 409 3.66 7.34 -21.57
C GLU A 409 5.15 7.55 -21.27
N ASN A 410 5.55 8.71 -20.77
CA ASN A 410 6.93 9.03 -20.42
C ASN A 410 7.22 8.72 -18.95
N ASP A 411 6.21 8.33 -18.18
CA ASP A 411 6.40 8.02 -16.78
C ASP A 411 7.01 6.65 -16.54
N THR A 412 7.86 6.63 -15.52
CA THR A 412 8.53 5.44 -15.01
C THR A 412 8.17 5.28 -13.55
N TYR A 413 7.64 4.12 -13.19
CA TYR A 413 7.26 3.76 -11.84
C TYR A 413 8.09 2.58 -11.33
N LEU A 414 8.47 2.60 -10.06
CA LEU A 414 9.08 1.45 -9.37
C LEU A 414 8.00 0.70 -8.61
N SER A 415 7.70 -0.54 -9.01
CA SER A 415 6.81 -1.44 -8.30
C SER A 415 7.56 -2.17 -7.19
N PHE A 416 7.15 -1.91 -5.94
CA PHE A 416 7.76 -2.50 -4.74
C PHE A 416 6.81 -2.67 -3.56
N LEU A 417 5.67 -1.96 -3.52
CA LEU A 417 4.65 -2.27 -2.51
C LEU A 417 3.92 -3.53 -2.96
N PRO A 418 3.52 -4.44 -2.07
CA PRO A 418 2.96 -5.73 -2.49
C PRO A 418 1.75 -5.57 -3.44
N LEU A 419 1.78 -6.21 -4.61
CA LEU A 419 0.66 -6.21 -5.57
C LEU A 419 -0.62 -6.84 -5.03
N ALA A 420 -0.49 -7.63 -3.97
CA ALA A 420 -1.62 -8.14 -3.21
C ALA A 420 -2.37 -7.05 -2.41
N HIS A 421 -1.81 -5.85 -2.30
CA HIS A 421 -2.43 -4.72 -1.61
C HIS A 421 -3.01 -3.72 -2.61
N ILE A 422 -4.22 -3.21 -2.31
CA ILE A 422 -5.00 -2.37 -3.22
C ILE A 422 -4.25 -1.12 -3.70
N TYR A 423 -3.40 -0.53 -2.85
CA TYR A 423 -2.64 0.67 -3.19
C TYR A 423 -1.67 0.46 -4.36
N GLU A 424 -0.95 -0.67 -4.38
CA GLU A 424 -0.07 -1.01 -5.50
C GLU A 424 -0.90 -1.30 -6.75
N CYS A 425 -2.00 -2.05 -6.60
CA CYS A 425 -2.92 -2.35 -7.70
C CYS A 425 -3.43 -1.08 -8.39
N ASN A 426 -3.93 -0.08 -7.65
CA ASN A 426 -4.35 1.19 -8.26
C ASN A 426 -3.19 1.93 -8.94
N THR A 427 -1.99 1.88 -8.37
CA THR A 427 -0.83 2.58 -8.92
C THR A 427 -0.42 1.95 -10.25
N GLU A 428 -0.26 0.63 -10.32
CA GLU A 428 0.03 -0.06 -11.59
C GLU A 428 -1.08 0.16 -12.63
N MET A 429 -2.36 0.07 -12.23
CA MET A 429 -3.46 0.29 -13.18
C MET A 429 -3.53 1.73 -13.68
N THR A 430 -3.09 2.70 -12.87
CA THR A 430 -2.94 4.10 -13.32
C THR A 430 -1.77 4.23 -14.31
N MET A 431 -0.65 3.55 -14.08
CA MET A 431 0.46 3.50 -15.04
C MET A 431 0.05 2.86 -16.36
N VAL A 432 -0.69 1.74 -16.32
CA VAL A 432 -1.23 1.07 -17.52
C VAL A 432 -2.21 1.97 -18.26
N ALA A 433 -3.10 2.68 -17.57
CA ALA A 433 -4.03 3.61 -18.19
C ALA A 433 -3.32 4.82 -18.85
N GLY A 434 -2.25 5.33 -18.22
CA GLY A 434 -1.41 6.41 -18.75
C GLY A 434 -0.47 5.97 -19.89
N GLY A 435 -0.16 4.68 -19.99
CA GLY A 435 0.80 4.13 -20.96
C GLY A 435 2.26 4.19 -20.52
N GLY A 436 2.52 4.45 -19.23
CA GLY A 436 3.88 4.52 -18.68
C GLY A 436 4.52 3.14 -18.50
N ARG A 437 5.75 3.10 -17.99
CA ARG A 437 6.52 1.86 -17.77
C ARG A 437 6.75 1.56 -16.29
N ILE A 438 6.78 0.29 -15.94
CA ILE A 438 6.85 -0.24 -14.58
C ILE A 438 8.12 -1.08 -14.45
N GLY A 439 9.06 -0.61 -13.63
CA GLY A 439 10.23 -1.38 -13.21
C GLY A 439 9.95 -2.11 -11.90
N PHE A 440 10.32 -3.38 -11.80
CA PHE A 440 10.16 -4.19 -10.59
C PHE A 440 11.44 -4.22 -9.76
N PHE A 441 11.30 -4.02 -8.44
CA PHE A 441 12.41 -4.13 -7.50
C PHE A 441 12.92 -5.57 -7.34
N CYS A 442 14.08 -5.73 -6.70
CA CYS A 442 14.73 -7.02 -6.48
C CYS A 442 14.12 -7.88 -5.35
N GLY A 443 13.04 -7.46 -4.69
CA GLY A 443 12.49 -8.14 -3.52
C GLY A 443 13.13 -7.72 -2.18
N ASP A 444 14.24 -6.97 -2.20
CA ASP A 444 14.95 -6.49 -1.01
C ASP A 444 14.83 -4.96 -0.87
N PRO A 445 14.21 -4.43 0.21
CA PRO A 445 14.03 -2.98 0.39
C PRO A 445 15.32 -2.16 0.55
N VAL A 446 16.43 -2.78 0.98
CA VAL A 446 17.72 -2.11 1.13
C VAL A 446 18.39 -1.96 -0.24
N LEU A 447 18.42 -3.03 -1.02
CA LEU A 447 18.92 -3.01 -2.40
C LEU A 447 18.03 -2.15 -3.29
N MET A 448 16.72 -2.12 -3.05
CA MET A 448 15.79 -1.22 -3.73
C MET A 448 16.22 0.24 -3.61
N LEU A 449 16.50 0.72 -2.39
CA LEU A 449 16.92 2.10 -2.15
C LEU A 449 18.32 2.40 -2.71
N LYS A 450 19.25 1.43 -2.62
CA LYS A 450 20.67 1.64 -2.98
C LYS A 450 20.96 1.44 -4.46
N GLU A 451 20.24 0.55 -5.13
CA GLU A 451 20.56 0.11 -6.49
C GLU A 451 19.39 0.31 -7.45
N ASP A 452 18.19 -0.19 -7.12
CA ASP A 452 17.07 -0.16 -8.08
C ASP A 452 16.57 1.26 -8.36
N LEU A 453 16.46 2.11 -7.32
CA LEU A 453 16.05 3.51 -7.49
C LEU A 453 17.04 4.35 -8.33
N PRO A 454 18.36 4.38 -8.00
CA PRO A 454 19.34 5.08 -8.83
C PRO A 454 19.42 4.55 -10.26
N MET A 455 19.19 3.25 -10.46
CA MET A 455 19.23 2.63 -11.78
C MET A 455 17.99 2.96 -12.61
N LEU A 456 16.79 2.77 -12.04
CA LEU A 456 15.52 2.98 -12.74
C LEU A 456 15.23 4.45 -13.03
N LYS A 457 15.62 5.34 -12.10
CA LYS A 457 15.34 6.78 -12.14
C LYS A 457 13.85 7.07 -12.36
N PRO A 458 12.96 6.61 -11.45
CA PRO A 458 11.53 6.77 -11.62
C PRO A 458 11.10 8.24 -11.66
N THR A 459 10.02 8.52 -12.38
CA THR A 459 9.35 9.83 -12.42
C THR A 459 8.26 9.91 -11.36
N ILE A 460 7.65 8.77 -11.01
CA ILE A 460 6.60 8.67 -9.99
C ILE A 460 7.11 7.78 -8.86
N PHE A 461 6.98 8.27 -7.62
CA PHE A 461 7.36 7.54 -6.43
C PHE A 461 6.19 7.46 -5.45
N ALA A 462 5.42 6.38 -5.54
CA ALA A 462 4.36 6.03 -4.61
C ALA A 462 4.91 5.14 -3.49
N ALA A 463 4.79 5.57 -2.24
CA ALA A 463 5.34 4.87 -1.09
C ALA A 463 4.48 5.05 0.16
N VAL A 464 4.86 4.34 1.23
CA VAL A 464 4.28 4.52 2.58
C VAL A 464 5.19 5.43 3.42
N PRO A 465 4.67 6.11 4.47
CA PRO A 465 5.44 7.05 5.29
C PRO A 465 6.80 6.53 5.78
N ARG A 466 6.88 5.24 6.14
CA ARG A 466 8.12 4.60 6.60
C ARG A 466 9.25 4.56 5.57
N ILE A 467 8.92 4.58 4.27
CA ILE A 467 9.93 4.65 3.22
C ILE A 467 10.44 6.08 3.08
N TYR A 468 9.56 7.07 3.16
CA TYR A 468 9.95 8.48 3.20
C TYR A 468 10.83 8.80 4.42
N SER A 469 10.53 8.24 5.59
CA SER A 469 11.36 8.43 6.78
C SER A 469 12.77 7.87 6.58
N ARG A 470 12.90 6.64 6.05
CA ARG A 470 14.20 6.05 5.71
C ARG A 470 14.99 6.90 4.71
N MET A 471 14.33 7.46 3.70
CA MET A 471 14.98 8.39 2.76
C MET A 471 15.49 9.64 3.50
N PHE A 472 14.65 10.25 4.34
CA PHE A 472 14.98 11.43 5.13
C PHE A 472 16.18 11.17 6.05
N ASP A 473 16.14 10.09 6.82
CA ASP A 473 17.20 9.71 7.77
C ASP A 473 18.51 9.45 7.05
N LYS A 474 18.47 8.76 5.91
CA LYS A 474 19.67 8.47 5.11
C LYS A 474 20.30 9.76 4.58
N VAL A 475 19.50 10.73 4.16
CA VAL A 475 19.99 12.05 3.75
C VAL A 475 20.58 12.79 4.96
N GLY A 476 19.90 12.75 6.10
CA GLY A 476 20.39 13.31 7.37
C GLY A 476 21.77 12.79 7.73
N GLN A 477 21.94 11.46 7.81
CA GLN A 477 23.22 10.78 8.08
C GLN A 477 24.29 11.19 7.07
N THR A 478 23.95 11.21 5.78
CA THR A 478 24.90 11.58 4.70
C THR A 478 25.35 13.04 4.83
N MET A 479 24.46 13.96 5.23
CA MET A 479 24.80 15.37 5.44
C MET A 479 25.57 15.62 6.73
N GLU A 480 25.29 14.86 7.79
CA GLU A 480 26.04 14.91 9.05
C GLU A 480 27.49 14.44 8.87
N ALA A 481 27.75 13.52 7.94
CA ALA A 481 29.09 13.09 7.57
C ALA A 481 29.86 14.07 6.66
N LYS A 482 29.27 15.20 6.23
CA LYS A 482 29.94 16.23 5.43
C LYS A 482 30.58 17.31 6.31
N GLY A 483 31.57 18.02 5.76
CA GLY A 483 32.21 19.15 6.42
C GLY A 483 31.22 20.27 6.78
N PHE A 484 31.56 21.06 7.81
CA PHE A 484 30.72 22.10 8.42
C PHE A 484 30.07 23.05 7.39
N LEU A 485 30.82 23.46 6.36
CA LEU A 485 30.34 24.35 5.30
C LEU A 485 29.16 23.76 4.50
N ILE A 486 29.28 22.51 4.05
CA ILE A 486 28.25 21.85 3.24
C ILE A 486 26.99 21.59 4.09
N LYS A 487 27.20 21.13 5.33
CA LYS A 487 26.12 20.91 6.31
C LYS A 487 25.36 22.20 6.60
N GLY A 488 26.08 23.30 6.86
CA GLY A 488 25.49 24.62 7.10
C GLY A 488 24.69 25.12 5.88
N LEU A 489 25.27 25.00 4.69
CA LEU A 489 24.61 25.37 3.42
C LEU A 489 23.32 24.56 3.19
N TYR A 490 23.34 23.26 3.43
CA TYR A 490 22.16 22.41 3.30
C TYR A 490 21.05 22.79 4.30
N LYS A 491 21.39 22.95 5.58
CA LYS A 491 20.42 23.37 6.60
C LYS A 491 19.81 24.74 6.27
N MET A 492 20.63 25.69 5.82
CA MET A 492 20.15 26.99 5.34
C MET A 492 19.23 26.84 4.12
N ALA A 493 19.61 26.02 3.14
CA ALA A 493 18.83 25.81 1.93
C ALA A 493 17.46 25.21 2.23
N VAL A 494 17.39 24.13 3.01
CA VAL A 494 16.13 23.50 3.43
C VAL A 494 15.27 24.48 4.21
N LYS A 495 15.85 25.22 5.18
CA LYS A 495 15.09 26.20 5.98
C LYS A 495 14.52 27.34 5.12
N LYS A 496 15.36 27.99 4.32
CA LYS A 496 14.96 29.16 3.52
C LYS A 496 13.98 28.79 2.40
N GLN A 497 14.22 27.67 1.73
CA GLN A 497 13.34 27.20 0.66
C GLN A 497 12.07 26.56 1.21
N GLY A 498 12.16 25.81 2.30
CA GLY A 498 11.01 25.23 2.99
C GLY A 498 10.03 26.30 3.46
N ALA A 499 10.51 27.41 4.02
CA ALA A 499 9.65 28.53 4.38
C ALA A 499 8.88 29.11 3.17
N LYS A 500 9.52 29.20 2.00
CA LYS A 500 8.86 29.64 0.76
C LYS A 500 7.80 28.64 0.28
N VAL A 501 8.15 27.36 0.25
CA VAL A 501 7.24 26.28 -0.17
C VAL A 501 6.04 26.19 0.76
N ALA A 502 6.26 26.28 2.08
CA ALA A 502 5.21 26.32 3.09
C ALA A 502 4.26 27.52 2.90
N ALA A 503 4.79 28.67 2.49
CA ALA A 503 4.01 29.86 2.15
C ALA A 503 3.32 29.78 0.77
N GLY A 504 3.39 28.64 0.07
CA GLY A 504 2.77 28.46 -1.25
C GLY A 504 3.59 28.99 -2.43
N ALA A 505 4.79 29.55 -2.18
CA ALA A 505 5.63 30.08 -3.23
C ALA A 505 6.44 28.98 -3.93
N LYS A 506 6.79 29.21 -5.21
CA LYS A 506 7.72 28.34 -5.94
C LYS A 506 9.09 28.39 -5.29
N ARG A 507 9.73 27.22 -5.18
CA ARG A 507 11.13 27.11 -4.74
C ARG A 507 12.05 27.81 -5.75
N SER A 508 13.06 28.54 -5.26
CA SER A 508 14.06 29.17 -6.13
C SER A 508 15.14 28.18 -6.56
N GLY A 509 15.64 28.32 -7.79
CA GLY A 509 16.65 27.43 -8.37
C GLY A 509 18.08 27.56 -7.81
N ILE A 510 18.32 28.53 -6.93
CA ILE A 510 19.66 28.86 -6.40
C ILE A 510 20.35 27.64 -5.74
N PHE A 511 19.58 26.73 -5.15
CA PHE A 511 20.10 25.53 -4.46
C PHE A 511 19.91 24.23 -5.27
N ASP A 512 19.53 24.30 -6.55
CA ASP A 512 19.21 23.11 -7.35
C ASP A 512 20.38 22.15 -7.48
N LYS A 513 21.60 22.66 -7.69
CA LYS A 513 22.81 21.82 -7.73
C LYS A 513 23.05 21.06 -6.43
N LEU A 514 22.69 21.65 -5.28
CA LEU A 514 22.82 21.02 -3.97
C LEU A 514 21.76 19.92 -3.80
N PHE A 515 20.50 20.23 -4.08
CA PHE A 515 19.42 19.25 -3.97
C PHE A 515 19.51 18.14 -5.00
N LYS A 516 20.00 18.41 -6.21
CA LYS A 516 20.18 17.38 -7.26
C LYS A 516 21.08 16.25 -6.79
N LYS A 517 22.12 16.53 -5.99
CA LYS A 517 22.98 15.49 -5.38
C LYS A 517 22.20 14.56 -4.44
N VAL A 518 21.24 15.11 -3.70
CA VAL A 518 20.34 14.34 -2.83
C VAL A 518 19.33 13.55 -3.66
N GLN A 519 18.71 14.19 -4.65
CA GLN A 519 17.71 13.56 -5.52
C GLN A 519 18.29 12.37 -6.28
N VAL A 520 19.52 12.47 -6.81
CA VAL A 520 20.19 11.41 -7.57
C VAL A 520 20.38 10.13 -6.74
N ALA A 521 20.56 10.25 -5.41
CA ALA A 521 20.67 9.09 -4.54
C ALA A 521 19.39 8.23 -4.49
N PHE A 522 18.25 8.79 -4.92
CA PHE A 522 16.95 8.11 -4.97
C PHE A 522 16.31 8.22 -6.37
N GLY A 523 17.13 8.20 -7.42
CA GLY A 523 16.70 8.12 -8.82
C GLY A 523 16.68 9.45 -9.58
N GLY A 524 16.62 10.60 -8.90
CA GLY A 524 16.92 11.91 -9.50
C GLY A 524 15.89 12.51 -10.46
N ASN A 525 14.90 11.73 -10.94
CA ASN A 525 13.90 12.16 -11.93
C ASN A 525 12.48 12.24 -11.36
N ILE A 526 12.31 12.04 -10.06
CA ILE A 526 11.01 12.05 -9.40
C ILE A 526 10.35 13.42 -9.59
N ARG A 527 9.19 13.42 -10.23
CA ARG A 527 8.31 14.58 -10.47
C ARG A 527 6.96 14.46 -9.77
N ILE A 528 6.61 13.28 -9.23
CA ILE A 528 5.42 13.06 -8.40
C ILE A 528 5.80 12.16 -7.23
N MET A 529 5.44 12.55 -6.02
CA MET A 529 5.51 11.71 -4.83
C MET A 529 4.10 11.49 -4.27
N ALA A 530 3.75 10.23 -3.98
CA ALA A 530 2.45 9.86 -3.41
C ALA A 530 2.63 9.04 -2.13
N SER A 531 2.03 9.49 -1.03
CA SER A 531 2.00 8.79 0.25
C SER A 531 0.59 8.32 0.58
N GLY A 532 0.47 7.08 1.03
CA GLY A 532 -0.81 6.50 1.43
C GLY A 532 -0.64 5.45 2.52
N ALA A 533 -1.74 4.76 2.82
CA ALA A 533 -1.86 3.74 3.85
C ALA A 533 -1.70 4.22 5.31
N ALA A 534 -0.89 5.24 5.58
CA ALA A 534 -0.72 5.84 6.90
C ALA A 534 -0.44 7.36 6.80
N PRO A 535 -0.62 8.13 7.88
CA PRO A 535 -0.34 9.56 7.90
C PRO A 535 1.15 9.87 7.62
N LEU A 536 1.42 10.83 6.74
CA LEU A 536 2.76 11.40 6.53
C LEU A 536 2.92 12.64 7.41
N SER A 537 4.07 12.81 8.07
CA SER A 537 4.29 14.00 8.90
C SER A 537 4.43 15.27 8.05
N ALA A 538 3.99 16.40 8.62
CA ALA A 538 4.07 17.71 7.97
C ALA A 538 5.50 18.06 7.54
N ASP A 539 6.47 17.79 8.42
CA ASP A 539 7.88 18.10 8.20
C ASP A 539 8.48 17.24 7.08
N MET A 540 8.13 15.94 7.02
CA MET A 540 8.57 15.07 5.94
C MET A 540 7.97 15.47 4.60
N ALA A 541 6.67 15.80 4.58
CA ALA A 541 6.01 16.29 3.38
C ALA A 541 6.65 17.60 2.89
N LEU A 542 6.89 18.57 3.79
CA LEU A 542 7.52 19.84 3.46
C LEU A 542 8.96 19.65 2.99
N TRP A 543 9.72 18.80 3.66
CA TRP A 543 11.08 18.44 3.24
C TRP A 543 11.07 17.84 1.83
N ALA A 544 10.22 16.86 1.56
CA ALA A 544 10.14 16.20 0.26
C ALA A 544 9.74 17.19 -0.85
N LYS A 545 8.72 18.03 -0.63
CA LYS A 545 8.33 19.12 -1.54
C LYS A 545 9.50 20.08 -1.80
N THR A 546 10.28 20.40 -0.76
CA THR A 546 11.42 21.31 -0.86
C THR A 546 12.60 20.70 -1.60
N VAL A 547 13.00 19.48 -1.26
CA VAL A 547 14.18 18.83 -1.85
C VAL A 547 13.91 18.40 -3.29
N TYR A 548 12.76 17.78 -3.57
CA TYR A 548 12.45 17.27 -4.90
C TYR A 548 11.79 18.30 -5.82
N ASN A 549 11.30 19.42 -5.28
CA ASN A 549 10.59 20.44 -6.04
C ASN A 549 9.39 19.88 -6.83
N CYS A 550 8.73 18.89 -6.26
CA CYS A 550 7.64 18.18 -6.88
C CYS A 550 6.43 18.12 -5.95
N PRO A 551 5.22 17.85 -6.47
CA PRO A 551 4.07 17.63 -5.64
C PRO A 551 4.25 16.37 -4.78
N VAL A 552 3.94 16.50 -3.49
CA VAL A 552 3.81 15.40 -2.54
C VAL A 552 2.33 15.30 -2.20
N CYS A 553 1.69 14.22 -2.64
CA CYS A 553 0.26 14.00 -2.48
C CYS A 553 0.05 12.97 -1.39
N GLN A 554 -0.77 13.29 -0.40
CA GLN A 554 -1.24 12.31 0.57
C GLN A 554 -2.63 11.83 0.18
N GLY A 555 -2.83 10.52 0.15
CA GLY A 555 -4.10 9.89 -0.17
C GLY A 555 -4.67 9.09 1.01
N TYR A 556 -5.98 9.06 1.11
CA TYR A 556 -6.74 8.20 2.02
C TYR A 556 -7.62 7.23 1.24
N GLY A 557 -7.65 5.99 1.74
CA GLY A 557 -8.19 4.84 1.04
C GLY A 557 -8.07 3.55 1.85
N MET A 558 -8.86 2.55 1.47
CA MET A 558 -8.87 1.22 2.06
C MET A 558 -9.23 0.16 1.00
N THR A 559 -9.17 -1.13 1.33
CA THR A 559 -9.52 -2.16 0.34
C THR A 559 -11.01 -2.11 -0.01
N GLU A 560 -11.87 -1.82 0.96
CA GLU A 560 -13.32 -1.76 0.84
C GLU A 560 -13.84 -0.64 -0.07
N ASN A 561 -13.03 0.39 -0.38
CA ASN A 561 -13.35 1.42 -1.38
C ASN A 561 -12.42 1.35 -2.61
N SER A 562 -11.76 0.22 -2.82
CA SER A 562 -10.84 -0.02 -3.93
C SER A 562 -9.63 0.92 -3.97
N GLY A 563 -9.19 1.42 -2.80
CA GLY A 563 -7.99 2.21 -2.64
C GLY A 563 -8.27 3.71 -2.64
N ALA A 564 -7.73 4.45 -3.61
CA ALA A 564 -7.74 5.91 -3.56
C ALA A 564 -9.16 6.49 -3.59
N ALA A 565 -9.56 7.22 -2.53
CA ALA A 565 -10.87 7.86 -2.44
C ALA A 565 -10.77 9.36 -2.16
N VAL A 566 -9.86 9.76 -1.29
CA VAL A 566 -9.61 11.17 -0.94
C VAL A 566 -8.13 11.43 -1.17
N ALA A 567 -7.77 12.56 -1.80
CA ALA A 567 -6.38 12.88 -2.08
C ALA A 567 -6.11 14.38 -2.02
N MET A 568 -4.90 14.73 -1.56
CA MET A 568 -4.41 16.10 -1.58
C MET A 568 -4.21 16.57 -3.02
N PRO A 569 -4.82 17.70 -3.41
CA PRO A 569 -4.46 18.34 -4.68
C PRO A 569 -3.08 19.01 -4.55
N THR A 570 -2.37 19.14 -5.67
CA THR A 570 -0.95 19.56 -5.65
C THR A 570 -0.69 20.99 -5.21
N ASN A 571 -1.69 21.84 -5.35
CA ASN A 571 -1.61 23.23 -4.93
C ASN A 571 -1.86 23.38 -3.42
N LEU A 572 -2.35 22.33 -2.75
CA LEU A 572 -2.58 22.34 -1.32
C LEU A 572 -1.27 22.10 -0.57
N ASN A 573 -0.80 23.15 0.10
CA ASN A 573 0.41 23.13 0.93
C ASN A 573 0.12 23.09 2.42
N THR A 574 -1.14 22.85 2.81
CA THR A 574 -1.52 22.64 4.19
C THR A 574 -1.11 21.24 4.65
N SER A 575 -0.67 21.15 5.90
CA SER A 575 -0.33 19.89 6.56
C SER A 575 -1.49 19.37 7.41
N GLY A 576 -1.53 18.06 7.65
CA GLY A 576 -2.53 17.45 8.54
C GLY A 576 -3.89 17.18 7.89
N THR A 577 -3.97 17.23 6.56
CA THR A 577 -5.14 16.86 5.76
C THR A 577 -4.79 15.80 4.73
N VAL A 578 -5.77 14.99 4.34
CA VAL A 578 -5.69 14.03 3.22
C VAL A 578 -6.30 14.57 1.93
N GLY A 579 -6.74 15.84 1.90
CA GLY A 579 -7.29 16.52 0.73
C GLY A 579 -8.79 16.36 0.54
N GLY A 580 -9.25 16.39 -0.71
CA GLY A 580 -10.68 16.33 -1.05
C GLY A 580 -11.08 15.00 -1.70
N PRO A 581 -12.39 14.68 -1.78
CA PRO A 581 -12.88 13.51 -2.49
C PRO A 581 -12.39 13.49 -3.94
N LEU A 582 -11.99 12.32 -4.44
CA LEU A 582 -11.71 12.11 -5.85
C LEU A 582 -13.03 12.10 -6.66
N PRO A 583 -12.98 12.36 -7.99
CA PRO A 583 -14.15 12.34 -8.87
C PRO A 583 -15.03 11.08 -8.83
N CYS A 584 -14.54 9.98 -8.28
CA CYS A 584 -15.21 8.68 -8.26
C CYS A 584 -15.97 8.39 -6.96
N ILE A 585 -15.96 9.29 -5.97
CA ILE A 585 -16.53 9.01 -4.65
C ILE A 585 -17.27 10.21 -4.05
N GLU A 586 -18.27 9.90 -3.24
CA GLU A 586 -18.95 10.79 -2.31
C GLU A 586 -18.46 10.54 -0.89
N VAL A 587 -18.37 11.59 -0.09
CA VAL A 587 -17.97 11.50 1.31
C VAL A 587 -18.92 12.29 2.19
N LYS A 588 -19.35 11.72 3.31
CA LYS A 588 -20.01 12.44 4.41
C LYS A 588 -19.41 12.01 5.74
N LEU A 589 -19.65 12.80 6.78
CA LEU A 589 -19.38 12.42 8.15
C LEU A 589 -20.68 12.06 8.85
N VAL A 590 -20.66 11.03 9.67
CA VAL A 590 -21.81 10.60 10.49
C VAL A 590 -21.42 10.63 11.95
N ASP A 591 -22.33 11.08 12.81
CA ASP A 591 -22.10 11.12 14.25
C ASP A 591 -21.61 9.77 14.81
N THR A 592 -20.74 9.86 15.80
CA THR A 592 -20.30 8.74 16.64
C THR A 592 -20.65 9.03 18.10
N GLU A 593 -20.25 8.16 19.02
CA GLU A 593 -20.43 8.44 20.46
C GLU A 593 -19.69 9.73 20.86
N ASP A 594 -18.45 9.89 20.40
CA ASP A 594 -17.53 10.95 20.88
C ASP A 594 -17.36 12.14 19.93
N TYR A 595 -17.74 11.99 18.66
CA TYR A 595 -17.60 13.03 17.63
C TYR A 595 -18.93 13.31 16.96
N LYS A 596 -19.32 14.59 16.93
CA LYS A 596 -20.59 15.04 16.35
C LYS A 596 -20.35 16.01 15.21
N VAL A 597 -21.22 15.97 14.21
CA VAL A 597 -21.19 16.92 13.09
C VAL A 597 -21.55 18.34 13.57
N SER A 598 -22.27 18.44 14.69
CA SER A 598 -22.58 19.70 15.36
C SER A 598 -21.44 20.27 16.20
N ASP A 599 -20.30 19.57 16.30
CA ASP A 599 -19.17 20.00 17.10
C ASP A 599 -18.67 21.39 16.69
N ARG A 600 -18.20 22.13 17.68
CA ARG A 600 -17.59 23.45 17.51
C ARG A 600 -16.21 23.47 18.13
N TYR A 601 -15.33 24.25 17.52
CA TYR A 601 -14.04 24.54 18.11
C TYR A 601 -14.26 25.20 19.49
N PRO A 602 -13.51 24.81 20.52
CA PRO A 602 -13.68 25.35 21.87
C PRO A 602 -13.66 26.88 21.88
N ALA A 603 -14.54 27.52 22.65
CA ALA A 603 -14.64 28.99 22.68
C ALA A 603 -13.55 29.64 23.55
N SER A 604 -12.90 28.84 24.41
CA SER A 604 -11.83 29.29 25.30
C SER A 604 -10.74 28.24 25.47
N MET A 605 -9.57 28.65 25.97
CA MET A 605 -8.50 27.71 26.36
C MET A 605 -8.99 26.71 27.41
N ALA A 606 -9.79 27.15 28.38
CA ALA A 606 -10.33 26.26 29.42
C ALA A 606 -11.26 25.18 28.83
N GLU A 607 -12.07 25.52 27.84
CA GLU A 607 -12.87 24.53 27.10
C GLU A 607 -11.99 23.62 26.24
N PHE A 608 -10.93 24.16 25.62
CA PHE A 608 -9.99 23.39 24.81
C PHE A 608 -9.21 22.36 25.63
N ASP A 609 -8.82 22.73 26.85
CA ASP A 609 -8.14 21.83 27.77
C ASP A 609 -9.07 20.71 28.24
N ARG A 610 -10.37 21.01 28.42
CA ARG A 610 -11.42 20.05 28.82
C ARG A 610 -11.96 19.19 27.68
N GLN A 611 -11.82 19.60 26.43
CA GLN A 611 -12.29 18.82 25.28
C GLN A 611 -11.16 18.00 24.66
N PHE A 612 -11.32 16.69 24.70
CA PHE A 612 -10.28 15.73 24.31
C PHE A 612 -10.23 15.45 22.81
N SER A 613 -11.31 15.78 22.12
CA SER A 613 -11.44 15.67 20.67
C SER A 613 -10.60 16.71 19.91
N PHE A 614 -10.06 17.73 20.59
CA PHE A 614 -9.17 18.74 20.04
C PHE A 614 -7.74 18.57 20.55
N LYS A 615 -6.80 18.26 19.63
CA LYS A 615 -5.37 18.09 19.92
C LYS A 615 -4.56 19.28 19.43
N GLY A 616 -3.40 19.53 20.04
CA GLY A 616 -2.48 20.59 19.64
C GLY A 616 -2.63 21.89 20.43
N LYS A 617 -2.31 23.03 19.79
CA LYS A 617 -2.39 24.36 20.41
C LYS A 617 -3.75 24.99 20.14
N TYR A 618 -4.33 25.61 21.16
CA TYR A 618 -5.55 26.40 21.01
C TYR A 618 -5.35 27.55 20.01
N ASP A 619 -6.22 27.63 19.01
CA ASP A 619 -6.27 28.73 18.05
C ASP A 619 -7.50 29.60 18.32
N ALA A 620 -7.28 30.75 18.96
CA ALA A 620 -8.34 31.70 19.28
C ALA A 620 -9.10 32.20 18.04
N ARG A 621 -8.50 32.14 16.85
CA ARG A 621 -9.17 32.53 15.60
C ARG A 621 -10.25 31.53 15.17
N LYS A 622 -10.19 30.30 15.69
CA LYS A 622 -11.15 29.23 15.39
C LYS A 622 -12.27 29.15 16.43
N ALA A 623 -12.19 29.90 17.53
CA ALA A 623 -13.13 29.83 18.65
C ALA A 623 -14.60 29.86 18.19
N GLY A 624 -15.39 28.85 18.58
CA GLY A 624 -16.82 28.73 18.25
C GLY A 624 -17.15 28.40 16.79
N MET A 625 -16.16 28.32 15.89
CA MET A 625 -16.37 27.88 14.52
C MET A 625 -16.87 26.43 14.49
N SER A 626 -17.73 26.09 13.52
CA SER A 626 -18.14 24.71 13.32
C SER A 626 -16.94 23.85 12.93
N VAL A 627 -16.86 22.66 13.52
CA VAL A 627 -15.84 21.65 13.23
C VAL A 627 -16.59 20.35 13.06
N GLN A 628 -17.10 20.11 11.85
CA GLN A 628 -17.86 18.90 11.56
C GLN A 628 -16.93 17.69 11.67
N ARG A 629 -17.22 16.80 12.63
CA ARG A 629 -16.46 15.57 12.87
C ARG A 629 -17.40 14.38 12.94
N GLY A 630 -16.88 13.21 12.64
CA GLY A 630 -17.66 11.97 12.69
C GLY A 630 -16.96 10.84 11.97
N GLU A 631 -17.63 9.71 11.90
CA GLU A 631 -17.20 8.57 11.08
C GLU A 631 -17.28 8.94 9.60
N VAL A 632 -16.18 8.71 8.88
CA VAL A 632 -16.12 8.90 7.43
C VAL A 632 -16.98 7.82 6.78
N CYS A 633 -17.97 8.25 6.01
CA CYS A 633 -18.81 7.36 5.22
C CYS A 633 -18.62 7.67 3.73
N MET A 634 -18.49 6.62 2.92
CA MET A 634 -18.18 6.74 1.49
C MET A 634 -19.19 6.04 0.62
N ARG A 635 -19.50 6.61 -0.55
CA ARG A 635 -20.36 5.97 -1.54
C ARG A 635 -19.89 6.26 -2.95
N GLY A 636 -19.96 5.29 -3.84
CA GLY A 636 -19.63 5.46 -5.25
C GLY A 636 -19.19 4.17 -5.92
N PRO A 637 -18.87 4.22 -7.23
CA PRO A 637 -18.48 3.05 -8.01
C PRO A 637 -17.21 2.34 -7.50
N GLY A 638 -16.38 2.98 -6.67
CA GLY A 638 -15.21 2.34 -6.04
C GLY A 638 -15.54 1.47 -4.81
N VAL A 639 -16.73 1.60 -4.21
CA VAL A 639 -17.11 0.81 -3.03
C VAL A 639 -17.29 -0.67 -3.42
N CYS A 640 -16.71 -1.57 -2.61
CA CYS A 640 -16.70 -3.00 -2.86
C CYS A 640 -18.11 -3.60 -2.90
N LEU A 641 -18.22 -4.83 -3.41
CA LEU A 641 -19.47 -5.58 -3.40
C LEU A 641 -19.79 -6.20 -2.03
N GLY A 642 -18.84 -6.14 -1.09
CA GLY A 642 -18.93 -6.74 0.25
C GLY A 642 -17.80 -7.72 0.55
N TYR A 643 -17.96 -8.46 1.64
CA TYR A 643 -17.04 -9.50 2.07
C TYR A 643 -17.52 -10.90 1.60
N TYR A 644 -16.63 -11.65 0.96
CA TYR A 644 -16.91 -12.97 0.42
C TYR A 644 -17.40 -13.91 1.53
N LYS A 645 -18.58 -14.51 1.36
CA LYS A 645 -19.23 -15.43 2.33
C LYS A 645 -19.43 -14.84 3.74
N LYS A 646 -19.45 -13.51 3.88
CA LYS A 646 -19.55 -12.78 5.15
C LYS A 646 -20.60 -11.68 5.04
N GLU A 647 -21.82 -12.10 4.71
CA GLU A 647 -22.95 -11.22 4.40
C GLU A 647 -23.40 -10.39 5.63
N LYS A 648 -23.32 -10.97 6.84
CA LYS A 648 -23.62 -10.24 8.07
C LYS A 648 -22.63 -9.08 8.26
N GLU A 649 -21.34 -9.38 8.18
CA GLU A 649 -20.27 -8.40 8.32
C GLU A 649 -20.30 -7.36 7.18
N THR A 650 -20.80 -7.73 6.01
CA THR A 650 -21.00 -6.81 4.89
C THR A 650 -22.06 -5.77 5.23
N ARG A 651 -23.22 -6.20 5.75
CA ARG A 651 -24.29 -5.28 6.18
C ARG A 651 -23.95 -4.44 7.41
N GLU A 652 -22.96 -4.86 8.19
CA GLU A 652 -22.43 -4.07 9.30
C GLU A 652 -21.61 -2.86 8.83
N VAL A 653 -21.02 -2.91 7.63
CA VAL A 653 -20.16 -1.84 7.10
C VAL A 653 -20.73 -1.13 5.88
N ILE A 654 -21.63 -1.74 5.11
CA ILE A 654 -22.36 -1.10 4.01
C ILE A 654 -23.83 -1.01 4.37
N ASP A 655 -24.34 0.21 4.49
CA ASP A 655 -25.73 0.46 4.85
C ASP A 655 -26.70 0.23 3.67
N SER A 656 -28.01 0.28 3.96
CA SER A 656 -29.07 0.12 2.95
C SER A 656 -29.07 1.19 1.84
N GLN A 657 -28.37 2.31 2.02
CA GLN A 657 -28.22 3.39 1.04
C GLN A 657 -26.90 3.30 0.26
N GLY A 658 -26.11 2.25 0.50
CA GLY A 658 -24.82 2.01 -0.16
C GLY A 658 -23.66 2.81 0.43
N TRP A 659 -23.80 3.39 1.63
CA TRP A 659 -22.69 4.03 2.33
C TRP A 659 -21.82 2.99 3.03
N LEU A 660 -20.54 2.98 2.66
CA LEU A 660 -19.49 2.29 3.39
C LEU A 660 -19.10 3.12 4.62
N HIS A 661 -19.37 2.57 5.80
CA HIS A 661 -18.88 3.03 7.10
C HIS A 661 -17.42 2.57 7.27
N THR A 662 -16.47 3.51 7.20
CA THR A 662 -15.04 3.14 7.16
C THR A 662 -14.48 2.72 8.51
N GLY A 663 -15.16 3.05 9.61
CA GLY A 663 -14.63 2.92 10.96
C GLY A 663 -13.49 3.90 11.27
N ASP A 664 -13.24 4.90 10.43
CA ASP A 664 -12.26 5.96 10.66
C ASP A 664 -12.97 7.30 10.95
N ILE A 665 -12.45 8.07 11.89
CA ILE A 665 -12.97 9.38 12.28
C ILE A 665 -12.33 10.45 11.41
N GLY A 666 -13.15 11.30 10.82
CA GLY A 666 -12.74 12.41 9.97
C GLY A 666 -13.21 13.77 10.49
N GLN A 667 -12.62 14.83 9.94
CA GLN A 667 -12.99 16.21 10.16
C GLN A 667 -12.99 16.98 8.84
N TRP A 668 -14.06 17.72 8.57
CA TRP A 668 -14.05 18.72 7.50
C TRP A 668 -13.32 19.98 7.97
N ASN A 669 -12.36 20.42 7.16
CA ASN A 669 -11.64 21.66 7.37
C ASN A 669 -12.35 22.83 6.67
N PRO A 670 -12.12 24.08 7.09
CA PRO A 670 -12.75 25.25 6.48
C PRO A 670 -12.49 25.42 4.97
N ASP A 671 -11.42 24.83 4.44
CA ASP A 671 -11.08 24.84 3.01
C ASP A 671 -11.75 23.71 2.20
N GLY A 672 -12.63 22.93 2.84
CA GLY A 672 -13.31 21.78 2.25
C GLY A 672 -12.47 20.51 2.19
N SER A 673 -11.25 20.51 2.76
CA SER A 673 -10.42 19.32 2.85
C SER A 673 -10.82 18.44 4.03
N LEU A 674 -10.54 17.14 3.93
CA LEU A 674 -10.78 16.15 4.97
C LEU A 674 -9.48 15.90 5.75
N SER A 675 -9.55 15.83 7.06
CA SER A 675 -8.50 15.30 7.93
C SER A 675 -8.96 13.99 8.56
N ILE A 676 -8.08 13.00 8.61
CA ILE A 676 -8.32 11.75 9.35
C ILE A 676 -7.76 11.92 10.76
N ILE A 677 -8.60 11.68 11.77
CA ILE A 677 -8.25 11.84 13.18
C ILE A 677 -7.67 10.54 13.74
N ASP A 678 -8.43 9.45 13.71
CA ASP A 678 -8.00 8.11 14.17
C ASP A 678 -9.03 7.04 13.74
N ARG A 679 -8.82 5.78 14.09
CA ARG A 679 -9.78 4.67 13.95
C ARG A 679 -10.73 4.62 15.14
N LYS A 680 -12.04 4.52 14.86
CA LYS A 680 -13.13 4.39 15.85
C LYS A 680 -12.87 3.30 16.90
N LYS A 681 -12.20 2.19 16.53
CA LYS A 681 -11.88 1.06 17.41
C LYS A 681 -10.52 1.13 18.11
N ASN A 682 -9.62 2.04 17.71
CA ASN A 682 -8.27 2.16 18.30
C ASN A 682 -8.17 3.31 19.31
N ILE A 683 -9.18 4.17 19.40
CA ILE A 683 -9.29 5.13 20.49
C ILE A 683 -9.70 4.34 21.73
N PHE A 684 -8.88 4.40 22.78
CA PHE A 684 -9.23 3.82 24.07
C PHE A 684 -9.50 4.94 25.08
N LYS A 685 -10.49 4.69 25.95
CA LYS A 685 -10.86 5.56 27.05
C LYS A 685 -10.14 5.10 28.31
N LEU A 686 -9.34 5.95 28.91
CA LEU A 686 -8.68 5.71 30.20
C LEU A 686 -9.70 5.80 31.35
N ALA A 687 -9.33 5.31 32.54
CA ALA A 687 -10.25 5.21 33.69
C ALA A 687 -10.85 6.56 34.13
N GLN A 688 -10.13 7.67 33.92
CA GLN A 688 -10.60 9.03 34.20
C GLN A 688 -11.57 9.59 33.14
N GLY A 689 -11.96 8.79 32.15
CA GLY A 689 -12.87 9.18 31.08
C GLY A 689 -12.21 9.87 29.87
N GLU A 690 -10.88 10.01 29.90
CA GLU A 690 -10.05 10.61 28.87
C GLU A 690 -9.85 9.66 27.67
N TYR A 691 -10.04 10.15 26.45
CA TYR A 691 -9.78 9.38 25.25
C TYR A 691 -8.36 9.61 24.76
N VAL A 692 -7.70 8.52 24.37
CA VAL A 692 -6.34 8.56 23.84
C VAL A 692 -6.30 7.86 22.50
N ALA A 693 -5.68 8.56 21.55
CA ALA A 693 -5.52 8.15 20.17
C ALA A 693 -4.03 7.76 19.99
N PRO A 694 -3.69 6.44 20.06
CA PRO A 694 -2.30 5.99 20.18
C PRO A 694 -1.47 6.32 18.95
N GLU A 695 -2.08 6.30 17.75
CA GLU A 695 -1.37 6.58 16.49
C GLU A 695 -0.83 8.02 16.45
N ALA A 696 -1.55 8.97 17.03
CA ALA A 696 -1.09 10.36 17.12
C ALA A 696 0.17 10.49 18.00
N ILE A 697 0.23 9.78 19.11
CA ILE A 697 1.38 9.78 20.02
C ILE A 697 2.58 9.09 19.35
N GLU A 698 2.34 7.94 18.73
CA GLU A 698 3.36 7.18 18.01
C GLU A 698 3.97 8.01 16.88
N ALA A 699 3.12 8.69 16.09
CA ALA A 699 3.56 9.60 15.03
C ALA A 699 4.35 10.80 15.58
N ALA A 700 3.99 11.32 16.76
CA ALA A 700 4.71 12.42 17.41
C ALA A 700 6.08 12.02 17.97
N CYS A 701 6.27 10.75 18.36
CA CYS A 701 7.55 10.23 18.83
C CYS A 701 8.48 9.74 17.71
N THR A 702 7.93 9.38 16.55
CA THR A 702 8.68 8.85 15.39
C THR A 702 9.82 9.76 14.87
N PRO A 703 9.75 11.11 14.95
CA PRO A 703 10.88 11.96 14.57
C PRO A 703 12.15 11.80 15.42
N SER A 704 12.09 11.10 16.55
CA SER A 704 13.27 10.85 17.38
C SER A 704 14.26 9.96 16.63
N LYS A 705 15.48 10.46 16.42
CA LYS A 705 16.57 9.68 15.80
C LYS A 705 17.00 8.45 16.62
N TRP A 706 16.57 8.35 17.87
CA TRP A 706 16.88 7.25 18.77
C TRP A 706 15.83 6.14 18.72
N VAL A 707 14.69 6.39 18.10
CA VAL A 707 13.53 5.49 18.07
C VAL A 707 13.29 5.03 16.64
N SER A 708 13.29 3.72 16.44
CA SER A 708 12.94 3.10 15.16
C SER A 708 11.44 2.82 15.04
N GLN A 709 10.82 2.33 16.13
CA GLN A 709 9.41 1.96 16.18
C GLN A 709 8.85 2.20 17.58
N VAL A 710 7.57 2.56 17.67
CA VAL A 710 6.88 2.79 18.93
C VAL A 710 5.47 2.22 18.85
N PHE A 711 5.07 1.50 19.89
CA PHE A 711 3.72 0.98 20.09
C PHE A 711 3.18 1.50 21.41
N VAL A 712 2.16 2.35 21.34
CA VAL A 712 1.47 2.89 22.52
C VAL A 712 0.27 2.02 22.85
N TYR A 713 0.15 1.69 24.13
CA TYR A 713 -0.95 0.92 24.67
C TYR A 713 -1.62 1.68 25.82
N GLY A 714 -2.93 1.56 25.91
CA GLY A 714 -3.69 1.99 27.06
C GLY A 714 -4.73 0.97 27.47
N ASN A 715 -4.89 0.82 28.77
CA ASN A 715 -5.91 0.00 29.41
C ASN A 715 -7.03 0.92 29.93
N SER A 716 -8.28 0.56 29.68
CA SER A 716 -9.43 1.36 30.12
C SER A 716 -9.62 1.40 31.64
N LEU A 717 -8.98 0.49 32.37
CA LEU A 717 -8.95 0.47 33.82
C LEU A 717 -7.79 1.28 34.42
N GLU A 718 -6.91 1.83 33.59
CA GLU A 718 -5.72 2.56 34.02
C GLU A 718 -5.84 4.05 33.70
N VAL A 719 -5.15 4.88 34.48
CA VAL A 719 -5.21 6.34 34.32
C VAL A 719 -4.20 6.92 33.31
N CYS A 720 -3.41 6.05 32.69
CA CYS A 720 -2.32 6.46 31.82
C CYS A 720 -2.00 5.40 30.77
N THR A 721 -1.22 5.81 29.77
CA THR A 721 -0.66 4.93 28.74
C THR A 721 0.74 4.46 29.09
N VAL A 722 1.16 3.38 28.42
CA VAL A 722 2.53 2.85 28.42
C VAL A 722 2.96 2.58 26.98
N ALA A 723 4.26 2.46 26.71
CA ALA A 723 4.73 2.20 25.35
C ALA A 723 5.85 1.16 25.26
N ILE A 724 5.84 0.39 24.18
CA ILE A 724 6.97 -0.45 23.74
C ILE A 724 7.74 0.33 22.67
N VAL A 725 9.04 0.47 22.86
CA VAL A 725 9.91 1.30 22.01
C VAL A 725 11.05 0.43 21.48
N VAL A 726 11.21 0.38 20.16
CA VAL A 726 12.35 -0.24 19.49
C VAL A 726 13.38 0.86 19.24
N PRO A 727 14.55 0.87 19.89
CA PRO A 727 15.57 1.87 19.64
C PRO A 727 16.20 1.71 18.24
N ASP A 728 16.63 2.82 17.65
CA ASP A 728 17.44 2.78 16.43
C ASP A 728 18.86 2.29 16.76
N ARG A 729 19.19 1.09 16.27
CA ARG A 729 20.46 0.41 16.53
C ARG A 729 21.66 1.26 16.14
N ASP A 730 21.59 1.92 14.98
CA ASP A 730 22.72 2.58 14.34
C ASP A 730 23.05 3.91 15.04
N THR A 731 22.07 4.53 15.70
CA THR A 731 22.29 5.75 16.49
C THR A 731 22.54 5.47 17.97
N ILE A 732 21.83 4.52 18.59
CA ILE A 732 21.86 4.34 20.04
C ILE A 732 23.11 3.61 20.52
N ILE A 733 23.63 2.63 19.77
CA ILE A 733 24.82 1.86 20.18
C ILE A 733 26.06 2.77 20.26
N PRO A 734 26.38 3.60 19.24
CA PRO A 734 27.49 4.54 19.34
C PRO A 734 27.35 5.52 20.52
N TYR A 735 26.12 5.99 20.78
CA TYR A 735 25.85 6.87 21.90
C TYR A 735 26.08 6.19 23.25
N ALA A 736 25.54 4.98 23.44
CA ALA A 736 25.74 4.18 24.64
C ALA A 736 27.23 3.92 24.90
N LYS A 737 27.99 3.60 23.84
CA LYS A 737 29.45 3.44 23.93
C LYS A 737 30.16 4.70 24.42
N SER A 738 29.73 5.89 23.96
CA SER A 738 30.27 7.17 24.44
C SER A 738 29.97 7.45 25.92
N LYS A 739 28.98 6.76 26.49
CA LYS A 739 28.60 6.81 27.91
C LYS A 739 29.21 5.66 28.73
N GLY A 740 30.09 4.87 28.14
CA GLY A 740 30.70 3.71 28.81
C GLY A 740 29.82 2.46 28.87
N ILE A 741 28.66 2.48 28.22
CA ILE A 741 27.74 1.34 28.13
C ILE A 741 28.10 0.55 26.86
N ASN A 742 28.75 -0.59 27.05
CA ASN A 742 29.17 -1.48 25.96
C ASN A 742 28.27 -2.73 25.91
N GLY A 743 28.01 -3.26 24.72
CA GLY A 743 27.27 -4.51 24.56
C GLY A 743 26.44 -4.56 23.29
N SER A 744 25.60 -5.58 23.20
CA SER A 744 24.57 -5.73 22.19
C SER A 744 23.45 -4.69 22.37
N LEU A 745 22.55 -4.56 21.40
CA LEU A 745 21.38 -3.69 21.54
C LEU A 745 20.55 -4.08 22.78
N GLN A 746 20.43 -5.37 23.06
CA GLN A 746 19.71 -5.87 24.23
C GLN A 746 20.34 -5.39 25.54
N ASP A 747 21.67 -5.38 25.63
CA ASP A 747 22.38 -4.90 26.82
C ASP A 747 22.18 -3.38 27.01
N VAL A 748 22.21 -2.63 25.91
CA VAL A 748 21.94 -1.19 25.90
C VAL A 748 20.49 -0.90 26.35
N CYS A 749 19.52 -1.69 25.91
CA CYS A 749 18.11 -1.58 26.30
C CYS A 749 17.86 -1.85 27.79
N ASN A 750 18.71 -2.64 28.44
CA ASN A 750 18.62 -2.92 29.87
C ASN A 750 19.12 -1.76 30.76
N SER A 751 19.80 -0.76 30.18
CA SER A 751 20.30 0.39 30.92
C SER A 751 19.18 1.37 31.28
N LYS A 752 19.03 1.65 32.58
CA LYS A 752 18.11 2.68 33.09
C LYS A 752 18.47 4.08 32.59
N GLU A 753 19.75 4.36 32.38
CA GLU A 753 20.23 5.64 31.85
C GLU A 753 19.75 5.85 30.41
N ILE A 754 19.90 4.82 29.56
CA ILE A 754 19.46 4.85 28.16
C ILE A 754 17.94 4.94 28.06
N LYS A 755 17.22 4.16 28.86
CA LYS A 755 15.75 4.25 28.95
C LYS A 755 15.29 5.66 29.30
N SER A 756 15.90 6.28 30.31
CA SER A 756 15.55 7.64 30.74
C SER A 756 15.88 8.69 29.67
N PHE A 757 17.01 8.52 28.98
CA PHE A 757 17.43 9.40 27.89
C PHE A 757 16.46 9.36 26.70
N ILE A 758 16.13 8.16 26.20
CA ILE A 758 15.18 7.98 25.09
C ILE A 758 13.80 8.53 25.49
N TYR A 759 13.33 8.22 26.71
CA TYR A 759 12.05 8.69 27.19
C TYR A 759 11.96 10.23 27.26
N ALA A 760 13.03 10.89 27.73
CA ALA A 760 13.06 12.35 27.80
C ALA A 760 12.97 13.00 26.40
N ASP A 761 13.67 12.46 25.41
CA ASP A 761 13.62 12.93 24.03
C ASP A 761 12.24 12.72 23.41
N MET A 762 11.66 11.52 23.57
CA MET A 762 10.29 11.24 23.13
C MET A 762 9.26 12.19 23.75
N LYS A 763 9.38 12.46 25.05
CA LYS A 763 8.49 13.37 25.78
C LYS A 763 8.61 14.80 25.27
N LEU A 764 9.83 15.27 25.00
CA LEU A 764 10.07 16.59 24.42
C LEU A 764 9.36 16.73 23.07
N LEU A 765 9.60 15.79 22.13
CA LEU A 765 9.01 15.82 20.80
C LEU A 765 7.48 15.71 20.83
N ALA A 766 6.94 14.83 21.68
CA ALA A 766 5.50 14.71 21.86
C ALA A 766 4.88 16.02 22.38
N THR A 767 5.53 16.67 23.35
CA THR A 767 5.07 17.96 23.89
C THR A 767 5.12 19.07 22.83
N GLU A 768 6.19 19.11 22.02
CA GLU A 768 6.32 20.06 20.90
C GLU A 768 5.25 19.84 19.82
N ALA A 769 4.88 18.57 19.57
CA ALA A 769 3.79 18.17 18.70
C ALA A 769 2.38 18.41 19.31
N GLY A 770 2.31 18.85 20.57
CA GLY A 770 1.06 19.18 21.26
C GLY A 770 0.31 17.99 21.84
N VAL A 771 1.00 16.88 22.12
CA VAL A 771 0.47 15.74 22.89
C VAL A 771 0.26 16.19 24.34
N LYS A 772 -0.94 15.98 24.89
CA LYS A 772 -1.26 16.39 26.26
C LYS A 772 -0.55 15.51 27.29
N GLY A 773 -0.27 16.06 28.48
CA GLY A 773 0.55 15.37 29.49
C GLY A 773 -0.03 14.07 30.05
N TYR A 774 -1.34 13.85 29.89
CA TYR A 774 -2.03 12.60 30.25
C TYR A 774 -2.04 11.57 29.12
N GLU A 775 -1.88 12.00 27.85
CA GLU A 775 -1.76 11.13 26.68
C GLU A 775 -0.37 10.48 26.60
N MET A 776 0.67 11.20 27.07
CA MET A 776 2.05 10.72 27.07
C MET A 776 2.21 9.44 27.91
N PRO A 777 2.82 8.37 27.34
CA PRO A 777 3.18 7.17 28.09
C PRO A 777 3.92 7.52 29.37
N LYS A 778 3.47 6.98 30.52
CA LYS A 778 4.11 7.25 31.82
C LYS A 778 5.34 6.37 32.06
N ASP A 779 5.42 5.25 31.35
CA ASP A 779 6.60 4.40 31.32
C ASP A 779 6.78 3.81 29.92
N ILE A 780 8.01 3.40 29.62
CA ILE A 780 8.39 2.75 28.37
C ILE A 780 9.15 1.45 28.60
N TRP A 781 9.00 0.49 27.68
CA TRP A 781 9.83 -0.70 27.58
C TRP A 781 10.72 -0.61 26.35
N LEU A 782 12.01 -0.91 26.47
CA LEU A 782 12.92 -0.94 25.34
C LEU A 782 13.03 -2.37 24.78
N GLU A 783 12.70 -2.55 23.50
CA GLU A 783 12.87 -3.81 22.76
C GLU A 783 14.25 -3.87 22.10
N GLY A 784 15.09 -4.81 22.57
CA GLY A 784 16.44 -5.01 22.05
C GLY A 784 16.57 -6.15 21.04
N GLN A 785 15.55 -7.01 20.90
CA GLN A 785 15.51 -8.10 19.93
C GLN A 785 15.04 -7.57 18.58
N VAL A 786 15.98 -7.41 17.65
CA VAL A 786 15.71 -6.88 16.31
C VAL A 786 16.20 -7.84 15.22
N ASN A 787 15.51 -7.85 14.08
CA ASN A 787 15.99 -8.60 12.91
C ASN A 787 17.22 -7.92 12.26
N ALA A 788 17.75 -8.50 11.18
CA ALA A 788 18.90 -7.95 10.45
C ALA A 788 18.69 -6.51 9.94
N LEU A 789 17.43 -6.08 9.77
CA LEU A 789 17.03 -4.74 9.36
C LEU A 789 16.84 -3.77 10.54
N GLY A 790 17.17 -4.17 11.76
CA GLY A 790 16.99 -3.36 12.97
C GLY A 790 15.52 -3.24 13.40
N GLN A 791 14.63 -4.12 12.91
CA GLN A 791 13.20 -4.05 13.22
C GLN A 791 12.84 -4.99 14.37
N GLY A 792 12.36 -4.42 15.47
CA GLY A 792 11.78 -5.16 16.60
C GLY A 792 10.34 -5.59 16.32
N PHE A 793 9.56 -4.75 15.63
CA PHE A 793 8.26 -5.14 15.07
C PHE A 793 8.44 -5.40 13.59
N ASN A 794 8.22 -6.62 13.14
CA ASN A 794 8.40 -7.01 11.74
C ASN A 794 7.28 -7.95 11.28
N ILE A 795 7.33 -8.30 10.00
CA ILE A 795 6.36 -9.20 9.37
C ILE A 795 6.56 -10.63 9.89
N ASP A 796 7.83 -11.04 10.03
CA ASP A 796 8.20 -12.41 10.41
C ASP A 796 7.73 -12.78 11.82
N ASN A 797 7.68 -11.80 12.73
CA ASN A 797 7.18 -11.96 14.09
C ASN A 797 5.72 -11.54 14.30
N ASP A 798 4.95 -11.41 13.21
CA ASP A 798 3.50 -11.14 13.19
C ASP A 798 3.09 -9.78 13.80
N CYS A 799 4.05 -8.88 14.06
CA CYS A 799 3.78 -7.57 14.63
C CYS A 799 3.40 -6.51 13.58
N LEU A 800 3.77 -6.71 12.31
CA LEU A 800 3.42 -5.83 11.20
C LEU A 800 2.62 -6.55 10.10
N THR A 801 1.73 -5.79 9.47
CA THR A 801 1.07 -6.13 8.19
C THR A 801 2.07 -6.01 7.02
N PRO A 802 1.76 -6.48 5.78
CA PRO A 802 2.70 -6.37 4.65
C PRO A 802 2.99 -4.91 4.27
N THR A 803 2.03 -4.01 4.52
CA THR A 803 2.17 -2.57 4.35
C THR A 803 2.87 -1.88 5.52
N LEU A 804 3.52 -2.66 6.39
CA LEU A 804 4.29 -2.19 7.54
C LEU A 804 3.45 -1.45 8.61
N LYS A 805 2.12 -1.63 8.61
CA LYS A 805 1.24 -1.16 9.70
C LYS A 805 1.29 -2.10 10.89
N MET A 806 1.16 -1.56 12.09
CA MET A 806 1.16 -2.34 13.32
C MET A 806 -0.09 -3.21 13.49
N ARG A 807 0.12 -4.48 13.84
CA ARG A 807 -0.92 -5.41 14.25
C ARG A 807 -1.11 -5.32 15.77
N ARG A 808 -1.86 -4.30 16.21
CA ARG A 808 -2.00 -3.94 17.64
C ARG A 808 -2.40 -5.12 18.56
N PRO A 809 -3.37 -5.99 18.21
CA PRO A 809 -3.71 -7.14 19.07
C PRO A 809 -2.55 -8.13 19.22
N GLN A 810 -1.78 -8.35 18.16
CA GLN A 810 -0.60 -9.21 18.17
C GLN A 810 0.53 -8.60 18.99
N LEU A 811 0.77 -7.29 18.85
CA LEU A 811 1.72 -6.54 19.67
C LEU A 811 1.34 -6.59 21.15
N GLN A 812 0.07 -6.34 21.48
CA GLN A 812 -0.42 -6.47 22.85
C GLN A 812 -0.18 -7.88 23.39
N LYS A 813 -0.57 -8.93 22.63
CA LYS A 813 -0.37 -10.32 23.03
C LYS A 813 1.11 -10.65 23.26
N ARG A 814 2.00 -10.16 22.40
CA ARG A 814 3.44 -10.38 22.49
C ARG A 814 4.05 -9.70 23.73
N TYR A 815 3.63 -8.47 24.01
CA TYR A 815 4.22 -7.63 25.06
C TYR A 815 3.39 -7.56 26.34
N GLN A 816 2.40 -8.45 26.52
CA GLN A 816 1.45 -8.39 27.63
C GLN A 816 2.17 -8.37 28.99
N GLN A 817 3.19 -9.21 29.18
CA GLN A 817 3.94 -9.26 30.43
C GLN A 817 4.67 -7.94 30.73
N GLN A 818 5.26 -7.31 29.71
CA GLN A 818 5.97 -6.05 29.84
C GLN A 818 5.00 -4.89 30.10
N ILE A 819 3.84 -4.90 29.43
CA ILE A 819 2.76 -3.95 29.65
C ILE A 819 2.25 -4.04 31.08
N ASP A 820 1.97 -5.25 31.57
CA ASP A 820 1.49 -5.48 32.94
C ASP A 820 2.55 -5.06 33.96
N ALA A 821 3.83 -5.34 33.69
CA ALA A 821 4.94 -4.93 34.56
C ALA A 821 5.09 -3.39 34.65
N MET A 822 4.92 -2.67 33.54
CA MET A 822 4.93 -1.21 33.54
C MET A 822 3.76 -0.64 34.37
N TYR A 823 2.54 -1.15 34.17
CA TYR A 823 1.38 -0.71 34.97
C TYR A 823 1.54 -1.04 36.45
N ALA A 824 2.00 -2.24 36.79
CA ALA A 824 2.28 -2.62 38.18
C ALA A 824 3.37 -1.74 38.81
N GLY A 825 4.40 -1.38 38.06
CA GLY A 825 5.46 -0.47 38.50
C GLY A 825 4.96 0.95 38.73
N LEU A 826 4.00 1.42 37.93
CA LEU A 826 3.36 2.72 38.07
C LEU A 826 2.41 2.80 39.27
N LYS A 827 1.76 1.69 39.65
CA LYS A 827 0.90 1.61 40.85
C LYS A 827 1.68 1.56 42.17
N LYS A 828 2.96 1.22 42.12
CA LYS A 828 3.86 1.16 43.28
C LYS A 828 4.56 2.48 43.59
N LYS A 829 4.43 3.48 42.71
CA LYS A 829 4.94 4.84 42.87
C LYS A 829 3.79 5.78 43.18
#